data_AF-A0A2N2UUV3-F1
#
_entry.id   AF-A0A2N2UUV3-F1
#
_cell.length_a   1.000
_cell.length_b   1.000
_cell.length_c   1.000
_cell.angle_alpha   90.00
_cell.angle_beta   90.00
_cell.angle_gamma   90.00
#
_symmetry.space_group_name_H-M   'P 1'
#
loop_
_entity.id
_entity.type
_entity.pdbx_description
1 polymer ?
#
loop_
_entity_poly.entity_id
_entity_poly.type
_entity_poly.pdbx_seq_one_letter_code
_entity_poly.pdbx_strand_id
1 'polypeptide(L)'
;MKQHLPRYALGLLLLLLLLGHSARLYQIPLINHLDSIIYDVKVRLTMPQGVDQRVVIVDIDEKSLAEQGRWPWGRDKLASLVNALFDRYGVKQVGFDVVFAEPDESSGLKSLEILAKGELHDAGGFQSTLRELRPRLDYDARFATALQSRPVILGYYFSSKEGGVSSGAVPPPAFPAGTFSGRRIAFTQWVSYGGNLPAFQQAAAGGGHFNPLVDFDGISRRVPLLVEYNGAYYEALALAMVRNLLGNPALTPGYPESASSTYAAMEWLDLKPKEGGPLRIPVDENVATLVPFRGYQGSFPYISATDVLSGRASRDQLAGRVVLVGTTAPGLMDLRATPVGAAYPGVEIHANLIAGLLDGTLKHKPAYILGADVLTVLLAGSLLIFLLPMLSPLRATVFAIIVLLLLLSLNFAFWHVANVVLPLANALMAIIALYAMNMSWGYFVESRSKRQLTGLFGQYVPPELVEEMSRDPENYSMAGRKAELTVLFSDVRGFTTISEGLEPEQLATLMNEYLGAMTVIVRKHRGTLDKYIGDAIMAFWGAPVDDPEHAKHAVLTALEMQAALPALNKELAARGWPTLKIGIGVNSGPMTVGDMGSPVRQSYTVMGDAVNLGSRLEGITKQYGVGIIVGELTREQLKKEFAFRELDRVRVKGKDEPVGIYEPLGQEGQAPRDELEELKLWQQALRVYRTQDWDQAEVMLLNLTRIKPRYLYELYGQRIQHLRKASPGADWDGAWTFDTK
;
A
#
# COMPACT_ATOMS: atom_id res chain seq x y z
N MET A 1 13.72 -11.53 -14.64
CA MET A 1 13.81 -10.10 -15.03
C MET A 1 12.79 -9.68 -16.10
N LYS A 2 12.65 -10.37 -17.25
CA LYS A 2 11.71 -9.96 -18.31
C LYS A 2 10.24 -9.85 -17.85
N GLN A 3 9.78 -10.73 -16.95
CA GLN A 3 8.40 -10.73 -16.43
C GLN A 3 8.05 -9.49 -15.56
N HIS A 4 9.02 -8.81 -14.96
CA HIS A 4 8.77 -7.66 -14.08
C HIS A 4 9.06 -6.31 -14.75
N LEU A 5 9.55 -6.30 -15.99
CA LEU A 5 9.92 -5.08 -16.70
C LEU A 5 8.78 -4.03 -16.76
N PRO A 6 7.52 -4.41 -17.04
CA PRO A 6 6.41 -3.45 -17.02
C PRO A 6 6.16 -2.86 -15.62
N ARG A 7 6.31 -3.67 -14.56
CA ARG A 7 6.14 -3.22 -13.16
C ARG A 7 7.20 -2.18 -12.80
N TYR A 8 8.46 -2.41 -13.19
CA TYR A 8 9.54 -1.46 -12.96
C TYR A 8 9.34 -0.16 -13.74
N ALA A 9 8.92 -0.23 -15.00
CA ALA A 9 8.68 0.97 -15.82
C ALA A 9 7.56 1.85 -15.27
N LEU A 10 6.42 1.26 -14.90
CA LEU A 10 5.31 1.98 -14.25
C LEU A 10 5.71 2.58 -12.90
N GLY A 11 6.43 1.79 -12.08
CA GLY A 11 6.93 2.27 -10.79
C GLY A 11 7.89 3.46 -10.93
N LEU A 12 8.81 3.40 -11.90
CA LEU A 12 9.73 4.51 -12.19
C LEU A 12 9.00 5.77 -12.68
N LEU A 13 7.96 5.62 -13.50
CA LEU A 13 7.17 6.77 -13.97
C LEU A 13 6.44 7.46 -12.80
N LEU A 14 5.85 6.68 -11.89
CA LEU A 14 5.24 7.22 -10.66
C LEU A 14 6.28 7.91 -9.77
N LEU A 15 7.45 7.30 -9.60
CA LEU A 15 8.52 7.89 -8.81
C LEU A 15 9.03 9.20 -9.41
N LEU A 16 9.25 9.28 -10.73
CA LEU A 16 9.65 10.52 -11.41
C LEU A 16 8.60 11.63 -11.23
N LEU A 17 7.31 11.28 -11.22
CA LEU A 17 6.25 12.23 -10.93
C LEU A 17 6.37 12.79 -9.50
N LEU A 18 6.53 11.91 -8.50
CA LEU A 18 6.67 12.36 -7.11
C LEU A 18 7.98 13.11 -6.83
N LEU A 19 9.07 12.75 -7.54
CA LEU A 19 10.34 13.49 -7.47
C LEU A 19 10.22 14.88 -8.09
N GLY A 20 9.44 15.04 -9.18
CA GLY A 20 9.18 16.35 -9.77
C GLY A 20 8.47 17.31 -8.79
N HIS A 21 7.58 16.78 -7.96
CA HIS A 21 6.95 17.52 -6.86
C HIS A 21 7.98 17.93 -5.79
N SER A 22 8.76 16.99 -5.26
CA SER A 22 9.81 17.29 -4.25
C SER A 22 10.85 18.27 -4.77
N ALA A 23 11.20 18.21 -6.05
CA ALA A 23 12.14 19.14 -6.68
C ALA A 23 11.53 20.53 -6.98
N ARG A 24 10.26 20.78 -6.60
CA ARG A 24 9.50 22.01 -6.90
C ARG A 24 9.42 22.34 -8.40
N LEU A 25 9.51 21.35 -9.29
CA LEU A 25 9.27 21.56 -10.74
C LEU A 25 7.78 21.88 -11.00
N TYR A 26 6.91 21.30 -10.18
CA TYR A 26 5.50 21.60 -10.07
C TYR A 26 5.04 21.26 -8.64
N GLN A 27 3.85 21.73 -8.25
CA GLN A 27 3.29 21.43 -6.93
C GLN A 27 1.98 20.69 -7.07
N ILE A 28 1.85 19.56 -6.38
CA ILE A 28 0.61 18.80 -6.29
C ILE A 28 -0.13 19.29 -5.04
N PRO A 29 -1.28 20.01 -5.17
CA PRO A 29 -1.94 20.64 -4.03
C PRO A 29 -2.32 19.65 -2.93
N LEU A 30 -2.74 18.44 -3.30
CA LEU A 30 -3.10 17.38 -2.34
C LEU A 30 -1.93 17.03 -1.41
N ILE A 31 -0.70 16.95 -1.94
CA ILE A 31 0.47 16.60 -1.13
C ILE A 31 0.81 17.74 -0.15
N ASN A 32 0.76 18.99 -0.61
CA ASN A 32 0.94 20.16 0.24
C ASN A 32 -0.07 20.20 1.40
N HIS A 33 -1.36 19.98 1.09
CA HIS A 33 -2.41 19.89 2.12
C HIS A 33 -2.15 18.78 3.14
N LEU A 34 -1.78 17.59 2.67
CA LEU A 34 -1.47 16.47 3.55
C LEU A 34 -0.26 16.75 4.44
N ASP A 35 0.78 17.40 3.93
CA ASP A 35 1.95 17.79 4.73
C ASP A 35 1.58 18.80 5.83
N SER A 36 0.73 19.79 5.53
CA SER A 36 0.20 20.73 6.52
C SER A 36 -0.61 20.01 7.61
N ILE A 37 -1.46 19.05 7.22
CA ILE A 37 -2.22 18.23 8.18
C ILE A 37 -1.28 17.40 9.06
N ILE A 38 -0.28 16.74 8.47
CA ILE A 38 0.71 15.95 9.20
C ILE A 38 1.49 16.84 10.18
N TYR A 39 1.87 18.05 9.76
CA TYR A 39 2.51 19.02 10.63
C TYR A 39 1.62 19.37 11.83
N ASP A 40 0.35 19.71 11.59
CA ASP A 40 -0.58 20.09 12.66
C ASP A 40 -0.83 18.94 13.64
N VAL A 41 -0.93 17.71 13.12
CA VAL A 41 -1.03 16.50 13.93
C VAL A 41 0.23 16.34 14.80
N LYS A 42 1.43 16.51 14.24
CA LYS A 42 2.69 16.45 15.02
C LYS A 42 2.73 17.51 16.12
N VAL A 43 2.30 18.74 15.84
CA VAL A 43 2.19 19.81 16.86
C VAL A 43 1.29 19.35 18.00
N ARG A 44 0.04 18.95 17.70
CA ARG A 44 -0.93 18.53 18.73
C ARG A 44 -0.48 17.31 19.54
N LEU A 45 0.21 16.36 18.91
CA LEU A 45 0.70 15.15 19.58
C LEU A 45 1.93 15.39 20.46
N THR A 46 2.72 16.44 20.19
CA THR A 46 4.04 16.64 20.85
C THR A 46 4.17 17.95 21.63
N MET A 47 3.14 18.78 21.63
CA MET A 47 3.14 20.01 22.43
C MET A 47 3.31 19.68 23.93
N PRO A 48 4.13 20.44 24.68
CA PRO A 48 4.41 20.16 26.09
C PRO A 48 3.18 20.09 27.01
N GLN A 49 2.11 20.82 26.67
CA GLN A 49 0.95 21.08 27.52
C GLN A 49 1.32 21.83 28.82
N GLY A 50 0.31 22.21 29.59
CA GLY A 50 0.47 22.98 30.83
C GLY A 50 0.54 24.50 30.63
N VAL A 51 0.78 25.21 31.73
CA VAL A 51 0.74 26.69 31.79
C VAL A 51 2.15 27.25 32.02
N ASP A 52 2.64 28.08 31.10
CA ASP A 52 3.91 28.79 31.31
C ASP A 52 3.68 30.06 32.10
N GLN A 53 4.23 30.05 33.31
CA GLN A 53 4.08 31.12 34.28
C GLN A 53 4.91 32.36 33.90
N ARG A 54 5.97 32.25 33.09
CA ARG A 54 6.90 33.37 32.81
C ARG A 54 6.24 34.50 32.02
N VAL A 55 5.25 34.17 31.19
CA VAL A 55 4.48 35.11 30.37
C VAL A 55 3.05 35.16 30.89
N VAL A 56 2.52 36.35 31.15
CA VAL A 56 1.15 36.57 31.64
C VAL A 56 0.41 37.46 30.67
N ILE A 57 -0.84 37.12 30.36
CA ILE A 57 -1.70 37.91 29.50
C ILE A 57 -2.60 38.77 30.39
N VAL A 58 -2.44 40.08 30.28
CA VAL A 58 -3.35 41.06 30.87
C VAL A 58 -4.42 41.37 29.83
N ASP A 59 -5.61 40.85 30.08
CA ASP A 59 -6.64 40.69 29.07
C ASP A 59 -7.72 41.77 29.17
N ILE A 60 -8.01 42.41 28.04
CA ILE A 60 -9.18 43.26 27.86
C ILE A 60 -10.36 42.32 27.54
N ASP A 61 -10.86 41.67 28.58
CA ASP A 61 -11.97 40.73 28.57
C ASP A 61 -13.34 41.42 28.75
N GLU A 62 -14.42 40.67 28.64
CA GLU A 62 -15.80 41.13 28.90
C GLU A 62 -15.93 41.80 30.28
N LYS A 63 -15.26 41.24 31.31
CA LYS A 63 -15.22 41.81 32.66
C LYS A 63 -14.58 43.21 32.66
N SER A 64 -13.46 43.36 31.96
CA SER A 64 -12.78 44.64 31.80
C SER A 64 -13.65 45.66 31.07
N LEU A 65 -14.34 45.25 29.99
CA LEU A 65 -15.26 46.13 29.25
C LEU A 65 -16.48 46.55 30.09
N ALA A 66 -17.00 45.64 30.91
CA ALA A 66 -18.14 45.92 31.79
C ALA A 66 -17.80 46.94 32.89
N GLU A 67 -16.61 46.83 33.51
CA GLU A 67 -16.22 47.72 34.62
C GLU A 67 -15.55 49.02 34.16
N GLN A 68 -14.69 48.96 33.14
CA GLN A 68 -13.90 50.10 32.69
C GLN A 68 -14.55 50.84 31.51
N GLY A 69 -15.61 50.29 30.92
CA GLY A 69 -16.31 50.84 29.77
C GLY A 69 -15.75 50.35 28.44
N ARG A 70 -16.33 50.87 27.36
CA ARG A 70 -16.06 50.43 25.99
C ARG A 70 -14.63 50.72 25.54
N TRP A 71 -14.01 49.75 24.86
CA TRP A 71 -12.73 49.89 24.17
C TRP A 71 -12.89 50.67 22.84
N PRO A 72 -11.91 51.52 22.43
CA PRO A 72 -10.64 51.82 23.09
C PRO A 72 -10.80 52.69 24.34
N TRP A 73 -10.01 52.38 25.39
CA TRP A 73 -9.99 53.17 26.62
C TRP A 73 -9.21 54.47 26.46
N GLY A 74 -9.51 55.43 27.35
CA GLY A 74 -8.73 56.66 27.51
C GLY A 74 -7.28 56.37 27.89
N ARG A 75 -6.36 57.22 27.43
CA ARG A 75 -4.92 57.10 27.64
C ARG A 75 -4.54 57.37 29.09
N ASP A 76 -5.38 58.04 29.86
CA ASP A 76 -5.28 58.12 31.31
C ASP A 76 -5.42 56.76 32.00
N LYS A 77 -6.37 55.92 31.55
CA LYS A 77 -6.55 54.55 32.05
C LYS A 77 -5.40 53.66 31.65
N LEU A 78 -4.94 53.75 30.40
CA LEU A 78 -3.76 53.00 29.94
C LEU A 78 -2.48 53.44 30.68
N ALA A 79 -2.31 54.73 30.95
CA ALA A 79 -1.22 55.23 31.79
C ALA A 79 -1.28 54.64 33.21
N SER A 80 -2.49 54.59 33.78
CA SER A 80 -2.73 54.00 35.10
C SER A 80 -2.47 52.49 35.11
N LEU A 81 -2.80 51.77 34.03
CA LEU A 81 -2.50 50.36 33.86
C LEU A 81 -0.99 50.12 33.83
N VAL A 82 -0.25 50.87 33.00
CA VAL A 82 1.22 50.76 32.90
C VAL A 82 1.86 51.08 34.26
N ASN A 83 1.46 52.18 34.91
CA ASN A 83 1.93 52.52 36.25
C ASN A 83 1.65 51.40 37.26
N ALA A 84 0.44 50.83 37.27
CA ALA A 84 0.12 49.74 38.18
C ALA A 84 0.99 48.49 37.92
N LEU A 85 1.18 48.09 36.67
CA LEU A 85 2.00 46.94 36.29
C LEU A 85 3.44 47.07 36.80
N PHE A 86 4.06 48.23 36.63
CA PHE A 86 5.45 48.43 37.08
C PHE A 86 5.56 48.77 38.57
N ASP A 87 4.80 49.76 39.05
CA ASP A 87 5.01 50.34 40.37
C ASP A 87 4.38 49.51 41.50
N ARG A 88 3.20 48.92 41.25
CA ARG A 88 2.50 48.08 42.24
C ARG A 88 2.92 46.61 42.12
N TYR A 89 2.95 46.07 40.92
CA TYR A 89 3.15 44.64 40.71
C TYR A 89 4.61 44.25 40.42
N GLY A 90 5.43 45.14 39.87
CA GLY A 90 6.85 44.87 39.59
C GLY A 90 7.05 43.89 38.45
N VAL A 91 6.31 44.05 37.35
CA VAL A 91 6.50 43.24 36.12
C VAL A 91 7.87 43.51 35.49
N LYS A 92 8.39 42.53 34.73
CA LYS A 92 9.70 42.64 34.07
C LYS A 92 9.65 43.47 32.80
N GLN A 93 8.57 43.34 32.02
CA GLN A 93 8.36 43.99 30.74
C GLN A 93 6.87 43.98 30.39
N VAL A 94 6.41 44.95 29.59
CA VAL A 94 5.06 44.96 29.01
C VAL A 94 5.15 45.05 27.48
N GLY A 95 4.44 44.18 26.78
CA GLY A 95 4.19 44.27 25.33
C GLY A 95 2.72 44.57 25.07
N PHE A 96 2.43 45.51 24.17
CA PHE A 96 1.05 45.79 23.75
C PHE A 96 0.77 45.15 22.40
N ASP A 97 -0.20 44.24 22.36
CA ASP A 97 -0.75 43.67 21.13
C ASP A 97 -1.93 44.53 20.61
N VAL A 98 -1.73 45.85 20.62
CA VAL A 98 -2.72 46.85 20.21
C VAL A 98 -1.99 48.08 19.67
N VAL A 99 -2.64 48.82 18.77
CA VAL A 99 -2.10 50.06 18.18
C VAL A 99 -2.82 51.29 18.73
N PHE A 100 -2.05 52.32 19.06
CA PHE A 100 -2.54 53.62 19.50
C PHE A 100 -2.36 54.66 18.39
N ALA A 101 -3.14 54.54 17.31
CA ALA A 101 -2.95 55.32 16.08
C ALA A 101 -3.53 56.74 16.12
N GLU A 102 -4.53 56.97 16.97
CA GLU A 102 -5.29 58.23 17.03
C GLU A 102 -5.06 58.97 18.35
N PRO A 103 -5.11 60.32 18.36
CA PRO A 103 -5.10 61.11 19.60
C PRO A 103 -6.30 60.83 20.50
N ASP A 104 -6.11 60.99 21.81
CA ASP A 104 -7.21 60.89 22.78
C ASP A 104 -7.92 62.24 22.98
N GLU A 105 -9.20 62.29 22.60
CA GLU A 105 -10.05 63.47 22.79
C GLU A 105 -11.03 63.36 23.98
N SER A 106 -10.95 62.27 24.77
CA SER A 106 -11.94 61.94 25.81
C SER A 106 -11.90 62.85 27.06
N SER A 107 -10.82 63.59 27.30
CA SER A 107 -10.70 64.50 28.45
C SER A 107 -11.46 65.82 28.28
N GLY A 108 -11.94 66.13 27.07
CA GLY A 108 -12.54 67.42 26.74
C GLY A 108 -11.52 68.57 26.62
N LEU A 109 -10.21 68.29 26.72
CA LEU A 109 -9.16 69.31 26.63
C LEU A 109 -9.26 70.13 25.33
N LYS A 110 -9.50 69.47 24.19
CA LYS A 110 -9.67 70.12 22.89
C LYS A 110 -10.82 71.14 22.89
N SER A 111 -11.96 70.78 23.48
CA SER A 111 -13.10 71.69 23.62
C SER A 111 -12.78 72.89 24.51
N LEU A 112 -12.08 72.65 25.62
CA LEU A 112 -11.61 73.73 26.50
C LEU A 112 -10.61 74.65 25.80
N GLU A 113 -9.71 74.10 24.97
CA GLU A 113 -8.77 74.87 24.16
C GLU A 113 -9.46 75.69 23.06
N ILE A 114 -10.53 75.17 22.45
CA ILE A 114 -11.35 75.91 21.49
C ILE A 114 -12.03 77.10 22.18
N LEU A 115 -12.65 76.87 23.35
CA LEU A 115 -13.26 77.94 24.15
C LEU A 115 -12.22 78.98 24.58
N ALA A 116 -11.03 78.53 24.99
CA ALA A 116 -9.92 79.41 25.37
C ALA A 116 -9.40 80.28 24.22
N LYS A 117 -9.49 79.81 22.97
CA LYS A 117 -9.08 80.59 21.80
C LYS A 117 -10.21 81.48 21.25
N GLY A 118 -11.47 81.14 21.57
CA GLY A 118 -12.66 81.83 21.10
C GLY A 118 -13.34 82.63 22.20
N GLU A 119 -14.54 82.19 22.60
CA GLU A 119 -15.45 82.93 23.49
C GLU A 119 -14.85 83.31 24.86
N LEU A 120 -13.87 82.54 25.35
CA LEU A 120 -13.22 82.75 26.65
C LEU A 120 -11.76 83.23 26.51
N HIS A 121 -11.39 83.82 25.36
CA HIS A 121 -10.04 84.36 25.13
C HIS A 121 -9.60 85.36 26.21
N ASP A 122 -10.44 86.35 26.51
CA ASP A 122 -10.11 87.45 27.44
C ASP A 122 -10.37 87.10 28.92
N ALA A 123 -10.92 85.90 29.19
CA ALA A 123 -11.19 85.44 30.54
C ALA A 123 -9.91 84.96 31.24
N GLY A 124 -9.11 85.90 31.78
CA GLY A 124 -7.80 85.61 32.37
C GLY A 124 -7.78 84.48 33.42
N GLY A 125 -8.82 84.38 34.26
CA GLY A 125 -8.95 83.29 35.24
C GLY A 125 -9.22 81.92 34.62
N PHE A 126 -9.93 81.86 33.49
CA PHE A 126 -10.11 80.62 32.73
C PHE A 126 -8.80 80.20 32.07
N GLN A 127 -8.07 81.14 31.47
CA GLN A 127 -6.76 80.87 30.86
C GLN A 127 -5.74 80.31 31.88
N SER A 128 -5.67 80.88 33.08
CA SER A 128 -4.78 80.37 34.14
C SER A 128 -5.19 78.96 34.59
N THR A 129 -6.48 78.75 34.85
CA THR A 129 -7.01 77.46 35.30
C THR A 129 -6.80 76.38 34.24
N LEU A 130 -7.03 76.70 32.96
CA LEU A 130 -6.79 75.76 31.87
C LEU A 130 -5.31 75.41 31.74
N ARG A 131 -4.39 76.38 31.89
CA ARG A 131 -2.94 76.10 31.91
C ARG A 131 -2.55 75.15 33.04
N GLU A 132 -3.15 75.28 34.22
CA GLU A 132 -2.91 74.39 35.36
C GLU A 132 -3.52 72.99 35.16
N LEU A 133 -4.71 72.90 34.54
CA LEU A 133 -5.39 71.63 34.29
C LEU A 133 -4.83 70.87 33.08
N ARG A 134 -4.22 71.56 32.12
CA ARG A 134 -3.73 70.97 30.86
C ARG A 134 -2.89 69.70 31.06
N PRO A 135 -1.88 69.66 31.95
CA PRO A 135 -1.09 68.44 32.14
C PRO A 135 -1.90 67.26 32.72
N ARG A 136 -3.01 67.53 33.42
CA ARG A 136 -3.89 66.48 33.97
C ARG A 136 -4.86 65.94 32.91
N LEU A 137 -5.30 66.81 32.00
CA LEU A 137 -6.27 66.52 30.94
C LEU A 137 -5.62 66.07 29.62
N ASP A 138 -4.32 66.28 29.44
CA ASP A 138 -3.57 65.75 28.30
C ASP A 138 -3.26 64.26 28.55
N TYR A 139 -4.22 63.42 28.20
CA TYR A 139 -4.17 61.98 28.47
C TYR A 139 -3.08 61.29 27.63
N ASP A 140 -2.86 61.75 26.40
CA ASP A 140 -1.76 61.26 25.56
C ASP A 140 -0.40 61.57 26.22
N ALA A 141 -0.16 62.81 26.66
CA ALA A 141 1.09 63.15 27.35
C ALA A 141 1.30 62.33 28.64
N ARG A 142 0.22 62.06 29.39
CA ARG A 142 0.26 61.18 30.57
C ARG A 142 0.63 59.74 30.23
N PHE A 143 0.09 59.21 29.13
CA PHE A 143 0.45 57.87 28.67
C PHE A 143 1.89 57.81 28.17
N ALA A 144 2.34 58.78 27.37
CA ALA A 144 3.73 58.89 26.94
C ALA A 144 4.69 58.92 28.16
N THR A 145 4.36 59.69 29.19
CA THR A 145 5.13 59.73 30.44
C THR A 145 5.17 58.38 31.15
N ALA A 146 4.05 57.65 31.16
CA ALA A 146 3.98 56.31 31.78
C ALA A 146 4.80 55.26 31.00
N LEU A 147 5.08 55.47 29.71
CA LEU A 147 5.93 54.60 28.89
C LEU A 147 7.42 54.91 29.06
N GLN A 148 7.76 56.17 29.33
CA GLN A 148 9.14 56.66 29.35
C GLN A 148 10.00 55.92 30.37
N SER A 149 11.22 55.54 29.95
CA SER A 149 12.23 54.86 30.78
C SER A 149 11.77 53.51 31.37
N ARG A 150 10.72 52.90 30.81
CA ARG A 150 10.24 51.57 31.20
C ARG A 150 10.36 50.59 30.04
N PRO A 151 10.55 49.28 30.32
CA PRO A 151 10.64 48.25 29.29
C PRO A 151 9.24 47.95 28.72
N VAL A 152 8.74 48.89 27.90
CA VAL A 152 7.47 48.75 27.19
C VAL A 152 7.73 48.66 25.69
N ILE A 153 7.20 47.63 25.05
CA ILE A 153 7.27 47.42 23.59
C ILE A 153 5.86 47.61 23.01
N LEU A 154 5.74 48.49 22.03
CA LEU A 154 4.46 48.77 21.38
C LEU A 154 4.28 47.92 20.11
N GLY A 155 3.11 47.33 19.97
CA GLY A 155 2.68 46.64 18.76
C GLY A 155 2.31 47.63 17.65
N TYR A 156 2.49 47.18 16.41
CA TYR A 156 1.96 47.84 15.21
C TYR A 156 1.70 46.78 14.13
N TYR A 157 1.05 47.18 13.04
CA TYR A 157 0.82 46.25 11.92
C TYR A 157 1.21 46.86 10.58
N PHE A 158 1.55 45.97 9.65
CA PHE A 158 1.67 46.27 8.23
C PHE A 158 0.42 45.83 7.47
N SER A 159 0.19 46.42 6.31
CA SER A 159 -0.91 46.10 5.41
C SER A 159 -0.44 46.04 3.96
N SER A 160 -1.02 45.10 3.21
CA SER A 160 -0.83 44.92 1.77
C SER A 160 -1.97 45.56 0.95
N LYS A 161 -2.91 46.26 1.61
CA LYS A 161 -4.07 46.85 0.95
C LYS A 161 -3.62 47.89 -0.08
N GLU A 162 -3.99 47.70 -1.34
CA GLU A 162 -3.78 48.68 -2.40
C GLU A 162 -4.41 50.04 -2.03
N GLY A 163 -3.64 51.12 -2.17
CA GLY A 163 -4.05 52.46 -1.72
C GLY A 163 -4.08 52.65 -0.20
N GLY A 164 -3.51 51.72 0.58
CA GLY A 164 -3.38 51.87 2.03
C GLY A 164 -2.51 53.07 2.40
N VAL A 165 -3.01 53.92 3.30
CA VAL A 165 -2.26 55.07 3.84
C VAL A 165 -1.55 54.64 5.11
N SER A 166 -0.27 54.98 5.24
CA SER A 166 0.46 54.74 6.49
C SER A 166 0.08 55.80 7.52
N SER A 167 -0.18 55.39 8.76
CA SER A 167 -0.55 56.29 9.86
C SER A 167 0.34 56.06 11.08
N GLY A 168 0.55 57.13 11.86
CA GLY A 168 1.41 57.08 13.05
C GLY A 168 2.89 56.90 12.71
N ALA A 169 3.63 56.35 13.68
CA ALA A 169 5.05 56.06 13.62
C ALA A 169 5.33 54.59 13.97
N VAL A 170 6.37 54.06 13.35
CA VAL A 170 6.97 52.75 13.64
C VAL A 170 8.36 52.97 14.24
N PRO A 171 8.92 52.00 14.98
CA PRO A 171 10.29 52.12 15.51
C PRO A 171 11.32 52.25 14.37
N PRO A 172 12.57 52.65 14.69
CA PRO A 172 13.67 52.50 13.76
C PRO A 172 13.77 51.03 13.28
N PRO A 173 14.13 50.80 12.01
CA PRO A 173 14.21 49.45 11.48
C PRO A 173 15.34 48.66 12.15
N ALA A 174 15.15 47.35 12.31
CA ALA A 174 16.18 46.43 12.81
C ALA A 174 17.39 46.37 11.84
N PHE A 175 17.13 46.51 10.54
CA PHE A 175 18.17 46.69 9.52
C PHE A 175 17.80 47.83 8.56
N PRO A 176 18.74 48.74 8.24
CA PRO A 176 18.48 49.84 7.33
C PRO A 176 18.24 49.37 5.89
N ALA A 177 17.70 50.27 5.08
CA ALA A 177 17.46 49.98 3.68
C ALA A 177 18.74 49.58 2.95
N GLY A 178 18.64 48.52 2.13
CA GLY A 178 19.77 48.01 1.34
C GLY A 178 20.73 47.07 2.08
N THR A 179 20.47 46.73 3.36
CA THR A 179 21.31 45.79 4.13
C THR A 179 21.49 44.44 3.43
N PHE A 180 20.45 43.95 2.77
CA PHE A 180 20.46 42.66 2.06
C PHE A 180 20.56 42.82 0.53
N SER A 181 20.93 43.99 0.02
CA SER A 181 21.13 44.22 -1.41
C SER A 181 22.13 43.23 -2.01
N GLY A 182 21.78 42.64 -3.15
CA GLY A 182 22.60 41.61 -3.82
C GLY A 182 22.37 40.18 -3.32
N ARG A 183 21.56 39.99 -2.26
CA ARG A 183 21.10 38.66 -1.82
C ARG A 183 19.64 38.45 -2.21
N ARG A 184 19.29 37.24 -2.65
CA ARG A 184 17.90 36.86 -2.93
C ARG A 184 17.29 36.21 -1.68
N ILE A 185 16.69 37.02 -0.82
CA ILE A 185 15.98 36.58 0.39
C ILE A 185 14.50 36.95 0.21
N ALA A 186 13.58 36.00 0.44
CA ALA A 186 12.16 36.20 0.18
C ALA A 186 11.45 36.86 1.37
N PHE A 187 11.88 38.05 1.79
CA PHE A 187 11.20 38.78 2.86
C PHE A 187 9.71 38.99 2.54
N THR A 188 8.87 38.93 3.57
CA THR A 188 7.47 39.34 3.43
C THR A 188 7.43 40.86 3.29
N GLN A 189 6.94 41.33 2.14
CA GLN A 189 6.90 42.75 1.78
C GLN A 189 5.51 43.36 2.05
N TRP A 190 5.49 44.60 2.51
CA TRP A 190 4.26 45.34 2.78
C TRP A 190 4.31 46.75 2.20
N VAL A 191 3.13 47.35 1.98
CA VAL A 191 3.00 48.66 1.29
C VAL A 191 2.61 49.81 2.21
N SER A 192 2.02 49.52 3.36
CA SER A 192 1.68 50.53 4.37
C SER A 192 1.71 49.96 5.78
N TYR A 193 1.66 50.84 6.78
CA TYR A 193 1.59 50.45 8.19
C TYR A 193 0.56 51.27 8.98
N GLY A 194 0.00 50.67 10.03
CA GLY A 194 -0.72 51.36 11.09
C GLY A 194 0.12 51.35 12.37
N GLY A 195 0.71 52.49 12.70
CA GLY A 195 1.63 52.68 13.82
C GLY A 195 1.03 53.46 14.97
N ASN A 196 1.82 53.63 16.03
CA ASN A 196 1.44 54.38 17.22
C ASN A 196 1.64 55.89 17.01
N LEU A 197 1.04 56.75 17.82
CA LEU A 197 1.39 58.17 17.80
C LEU A 197 2.90 58.36 17.99
N PRO A 198 3.54 59.31 17.27
CA PRO A 198 4.99 59.52 17.36
C PRO A 198 5.51 59.71 18.79
N ALA A 199 4.75 60.41 19.64
CA ALA A 199 5.08 60.61 21.04
C ALA A 199 5.18 59.29 21.83
N PHE A 200 4.30 58.32 21.56
CA PHE A 200 4.31 57.02 22.23
C PHE A 200 5.46 56.15 21.72
N GLN A 201 5.69 56.14 20.40
CA GLN A 201 6.77 55.36 19.82
C GLN A 201 8.16 55.85 20.27
N GLN A 202 8.32 57.17 20.48
CA GLN A 202 9.55 57.76 21.03
C GLN A 202 9.72 57.51 22.54
N ALA A 203 8.61 57.43 23.30
CA ALA A 203 8.66 57.18 24.73
C ALA A 203 8.86 55.70 25.09
N ALA A 204 8.38 54.77 24.26
CA ALA A 204 8.51 53.34 24.45
C ALA A 204 9.97 52.85 24.26
N ALA A 205 10.30 51.70 24.87
CA ALA A 205 11.62 51.09 24.73
C ALA A 205 11.87 50.50 23.32
N GLY A 206 10.81 50.27 22.55
CA GLY A 206 10.86 49.76 21.19
C GLY A 206 9.48 49.49 20.63
N GLY A 207 9.42 48.81 19.49
CA GLY A 207 8.18 48.31 18.92
C GLY A 207 8.43 47.10 18.04
N GLY A 208 7.39 46.32 17.78
CA GLY A 208 7.46 45.23 16.82
C GLY A 208 6.11 44.93 16.19
N HIS A 209 6.12 44.35 14.99
CA HIS A 209 4.89 44.06 14.27
C HIS A 209 4.21 42.79 14.77
N PHE A 210 2.88 42.72 14.70
CA PHE A 210 2.10 41.53 15.06
C PHE A 210 1.41 40.87 13.86
N ASN A 211 1.96 41.02 12.65
CA ASN A 211 1.47 40.33 11.45
C ASN A 211 1.89 38.85 11.40
N PRO A 212 1.00 37.86 11.67
CA PRO A 212 1.29 36.47 11.34
C PRO A 212 1.24 36.24 9.83
N LEU A 213 1.94 35.20 9.35
CA LEU A 213 1.71 34.67 8.01
C LEU A 213 0.57 33.66 8.06
N VAL A 214 -0.34 33.77 7.10
CA VAL A 214 -1.42 32.83 6.89
C VAL A 214 -1.01 31.90 5.76
N ASP A 215 -0.90 30.60 6.04
CA ASP A 215 -0.60 29.60 5.02
C ASP A 215 -1.79 29.46 4.04
N PHE A 216 -1.59 28.75 2.92
CA PHE A 216 -2.57 28.58 1.84
C PHE A 216 -3.92 27.98 2.27
N ASP A 217 -3.99 27.35 3.43
CA ASP A 217 -5.19 26.74 4.01
C ASP A 217 -5.86 27.62 5.09
N GLY A 218 -5.40 28.88 5.25
CA GLY A 218 -5.97 29.82 6.22
C GLY A 218 -5.42 29.68 7.64
N ILE A 219 -4.49 28.76 7.89
CA ILE A 219 -3.96 28.50 9.23
C ILE A 219 -2.66 29.29 9.45
N SER A 220 -2.57 29.95 10.61
CA SER A 220 -1.38 30.68 11.06
C SER A 220 -0.42 29.72 11.79
N ARG A 221 0.62 29.27 11.09
CA ARG A 221 1.65 28.37 11.65
C ARG A 221 2.96 29.07 11.99
N ARG A 222 3.19 30.25 11.41
CA ARG A 222 4.47 30.94 11.47
C ARG A 222 4.30 32.45 11.57
N VAL A 223 5.30 33.10 12.15
CA VAL A 223 5.39 34.56 12.24
C VAL A 223 6.69 34.99 11.55
N PRO A 224 6.65 35.93 10.59
CA PRO A 224 7.86 36.50 10.00
C PRO A 224 8.58 37.26 11.10
N LEU A 225 9.84 36.91 11.39
CA LEU A 225 10.61 37.62 12.42
C LEU A 225 11.13 38.95 11.90
N LEU A 226 11.31 39.05 10.58
CA LEU A 226 11.63 40.28 9.87
C LEU A 226 10.69 40.43 8.68
N VAL A 227 10.16 41.63 8.49
CA VAL A 227 9.38 42.03 7.32
C VAL A 227 10.02 43.24 6.65
N GLU A 228 9.82 43.38 5.35
CA GLU A 228 10.37 44.48 4.56
C GLU A 228 9.30 45.54 4.29
N TYR A 229 9.65 46.80 4.52
CA TYR A 229 8.87 47.98 4.15
C TYR A 229 9.81 49.07 3.64
N ASN A 230 9.56 49.58 2.44
CA ASN A 230 10.41 50.57 1.76
C ASN A 230 11.90 50.23 1.78
N GLY A 231 12.24 48.95 1.59
CA GLY A 231 13.62 48.43 1.58
C GLY A 231 14.27 48.25 2.95
N ALA A 232 13.67 48.77 4.03
CA ALA A 232 14.13 48.59 5.41
C ALA A 232 13.40 47.43 6.10
N TYR A 233 14.01 46.88 7.16
CA TYR A 233 13.55 45.63 7.78
C TYR A 233 13.14 45.83 9.22
N TYR A 234 11.97 45.30 9.57
CA TYR A 234 11.29 45.55 10.83
C TYR A 234 11.00 44.23 11.54
N GLU A 235 11.14 44.19 12.86
CA GLU A 235 11.04 42.96 13.64
C GLU A 235 9.66 42.69 14.23
N ALA A 236 9.35 41.42 14.46
CA ALA A 236 8.11 40.99 15.12
C ALA A 236 8.07 41.42 16.60
N LEU A 237 6.86 41.66 17.12
CA LEU A 237 6.62 42.04 18.52
C LEU A 237 7.30 41.09 19.52
N ALA A 238 7.14 39.78 19.32
CA ALA A 238 7.76 38.76 20.16
C ALA A 238 9.30 38.79 20.11
N LEU A 239 9.89 39.10 18.95
CA LEU A 239 11.35 39.24 18.81
C LEU A 239 11.84 40.51 19.53
N ALA A 240 11.19 41.66 19.31
CA ALA A 240 11.51 42.91 19.98
C ALA A 240 11.45 42.78 21.51
N MET A 241 10.43 42.09 22.04
CA MET A 241 10.30 41.80 23.46
C MET A 241 11.46 40.96 23.99
N VAL A 242 11.78 39.83 23.34
CA VAL A 242 12.90 38.97 23.75
C VAL A 242 14.23 39.70 23.67
N ARG A 243 14.48 40.47 22.60
CA ARG A 243 15.70 41.30 22.50
C ARG A 243 15.80 42.27 23.67
N ASN A 244 14.71 42.96 24.00
CA ASN A 244 14.71 43.92 25.10
C ASN A 244 14.93 43.23 26.46
N LEU A 245 14.36 42.04 26.69
CA LEU A 245 14.63 41.21 27.88
C LEU A 245 16.10 40.78 27.98
N LEU A 246 16.78 40.63 26.84
CA LEU A 246 18.20 40.27 26.73
C LEU A 246 19.15 41.48 26.68
N GLY A 247 18.65 42.69 26.92
CA GLY A 247 19.46 43.92 26.93
C GLY A 247 19.75 44.51 25.55
N ASN A 248 18.82 44.31 24.60
CA ASN A 248 18.87 44.80 23.20
C ASN A 248 20.14 44.39 22.43
N PRO A 249 20.46 43.08 22.34
CA PRO A 249 21.57 42.63 21.50
C PRO A 249 21.34 42.99 20.03
N ALA A 250 22.45 43.18 19.30
CA ALA A 250 22.43 43.36 17.86
C ALA A 250 21.90 42.09 17.18
N LEU A 251 21.02 42.26 16.20
CA LEU A 251 20.58 41.17 15.32
C LEU A 251 21.65 40.91 14.28
N THR A 252 22.07 39.66 14.12
CA THR A 252 23.03 39.28 13.07
C THR A 252 22.46 38.17 12.19
N PRO A 253 22.39 38.36 10.86
CA PRO A 253 21.87 37.35 9.95
C PRO A 253 22.87 36.21 9.75
N GLY A 254 22.37 34.98 9.81
CA GLY A 254 23.12 33.75 9.63
C GLY A 254 22.92 33.13 8.26
N TYR A 255 24.00 32.63 7.68
CA TYR A 255 24.02 32.00 6.36
C TYR A 255 24.80 30.68 6.41
N PRO A 256 24.42 29.67 5.62
CA PRO A 256 25.14 28.41 5.54
C PRO A 256 26.52 28.59 4.87
N GLU A 257 27.52 27.80 5.29
CA GLU A 257 28.90 27.91 4.80
C GLU A 257 29.07 27.67 3.29
N SER A 258 28.16 26.90 2.66
CA SER A 258 28.19 26.60 1.22
C SER A 258 27.23 27.45 0.37
N ALA A 259 26.89 28.66 0.82
CA ALA A 259 26.05 29.57 0.06
C ALA A 259 26.69 29.89 -1.31
N SER A 260 26.18 29.26 -2.38
CA SER A 260 26.57 29.60 -3.75
C SER A 260 25.94 30.93 -4.17
N SER A 261 26.39 31.52 -5.28
CA SER A 261 25.76 32.72 -5.86
C SER A 261 24.27 32.54 -6.19
N THR A 262 23.77 31.31 -6.23
CA THR A 262 22.37 30.94 -6.48
C THR A 262 21.59 30.60 -5.20
N TYR A 263 22.25 30.33 -4.07
CA TYR A 263 21.62 29.96 -2.79
C TYR A 263 22.12 30.87 -1.67
N ALA A 264 21.41 31.97 -1.43
CA ALA A 264 21.73 32.99 -0.44
C ALA A 264 20.60 33.16 0.61
N ALA A 265 19.89 32.07 0.93
CA ALA A 265 18.84 32.09 1.92
C ALA A 265 19.43 32.27 3.33
N MET A 266 18.84 33.18 4.11
CA MET A 266 19.11 33.30 5.53
C MET A 266 18.51 32.09 6.24
N GLU A 267 19.29 31.39 7.06
CA GLU A 267 18.81 30.18 7.78
C GLU A 267 18.57 30.42 9.27
N TRP A 268 19.18 31.47 9.85
CA TRP A 268 18.95 31.87 11.23
C TRP A 268 19.23 33.36 11.47
N LEU A 269 18.74 33.85 12.61
CA LEU A 269 19.10 35.13 13.21
C LEU A 269 19.81 34.87 14.53
N ASP A 270 21.03 35.37 14.69
CA ASP A 270 21.79 35.28 15.94
C ASP A 270 21.59 36.55 16.78
N LEU A 271 21.19 36.37 18.03
CA LEU A 271 21.24 37.38 19.09
C LEU A 271 22.43 37.09 20.00
N LYS A 272 23.31 38.07 20.19
CA LYS A 272 24.48 37.96 21.06
C LYS A 272 24.31 38.86 22.29
N PRO A 273 23.61 38.39 23.36
CA PRO A 273 23.45 39.16 24.58
C PRO A 273 24.78 39.39 25.28
N LYS A 274 24.83 40.41 26.16
CA LYS A 274 26.01 40.68 27.00
C LYS A 274 26.24 39.59 28.04
N GLU A 275 25.17 38.96 28.50
CA GLU A 275 25.15 37.87 29.46
C GLU A 275 24.40 36.68 28.87
N GLY A 276 24.92 35.47 29.05
CA GLY A 276 24.41 34.25 28.42
C GLY A 276 25.07 33.89 27.09
N GLY A 277 24.79 32.70 26.57
CA GLY A 277 25.26 32.26 25.26
C GLY A 277 24.50 32.94 24.10
N PRO A 278 25.04 32.87 22.87
CA PRO A 278 24.32 33.37 21.69
C PRO A 278 23.01 32.60 21.50
N LEU A 279 21.90 33.32 21.34
CA LEU A 279 20.61 32.72 20.99
C LEU A 279 20.48 32.69 19.46
N ARG A 280 20.50 31.48 18.91
CA ARG A 280 20.28 31.24 17.48
C ARG A 280 18.81 30.96 17.21
N ILE A 281 18.19 31.79 16.37
CA ILE A 281 16.77 31.72 16.05
C ILE A 281 16.63 31.21 14.61
N PRO A 282 16.15 29.97 14.40
CA PRO A 282 15.99 29.46 13.05
C PRO A 282 14.84 30.16 12.30
N VAL A 283 15.06 30.41 11.02
CA VAL A 283 14.05 31.01 10.12
C VAL A 283 13.92 30.20 8.83
N ASP A 284 12.77 30.30 8.19
CA ASP A 284 12.49 29.71 6.89
C ASP A 284 12.85 30.66 5.73
N GLU A 285 12.51 30.25 4.50
CA GLU A 285 12.78 31.03 3.29
C GLU A 285 12.20 32.45 3.29
N ASN A 286 11.14 32.69 4.08
CA ASN A 286 10.48 33.99 4.24
C ASN A 286 10.93 34.76 5.49
N VAL A 287 12.02 34.30 6.12
CA VAL A 287 12.52 34.82 7.40
C VAL A 287 11.47 34.68 8.51
N ALA A 288 10.63 33.64 8.42
CA ALA A 288 9.59 33.32 9.39
C ALA A 288 9.96 32.12 10.25
N THR A 289 9.43 32.11 11.46
CA THR A 289 9.65 31.03 12.43
C THR A 289 8.33 30.35 12.74
N LEU A 290 8.36 29.02 12.80
CA LEU A 290 7.23 28.20 13.22
C LEU A 290 6.91 28.48 14.68
N VAL A 291 5.63 28.75 14.96
CA VAL A 291 5.16 29.03 16.32
C VAL A 291 5.16 27.71 17.10
N PRO A 292 5.90 27.60 18.21
CA PRO A 292 5.96 26.38 19.01
C PRO A 292 4.76 26.33 19.96
N PHE A 293 3.57 26.11 19.40
CA PHE A 293 2.34 26.03 20.18
C PHE A 293 2.50 25.00 21.30
N ARG A 294 2.39 25.45 22.55
CA ARG A 294 2.60 24.59 23.70
C ARG A 294 1.35 23.89 24.18
N GLY A 295 0.18 24.39 23.78
CA GLY A 295 -1.11 23.86 24.18
C GLY A 295 -2.25 24.60 23.49
N TYR A 296 -3.47 24.27 23.92
CA TYR A 296 -4.69 24.98 23.54
C TYR A 296 -4.75 26.36 24.21
N GLN A 297 -5.83 27.11 23.96
CA GLN A 297 -6.07 28.39 24.64
C GLN A 297 -5.99 28.21 26.16
N GLY A 298 -5.40 29.19 26.85
CA GLY A 298 -5.16 29.12 28.30
C GLY A 298 -3.84 28.46 28.68
N SER A 299 -2.90 28.35 27.73
CA SER A 299 -1.53 27.88 28.00
C SER A 299 -0.65 28.90 28.73
N PHE A 300 -1.20 30.08 29.01
CA PHE A 300 -0.60 31.17 29.77
C PHE A 300 -1.63 31.71 30.77
N PRO A 301 -1.21 32.24 31.94
CA PRO A 301 -2.13 32.85 32.89
C PRO A 301 -2.80 34.09 32.31
N TYR A 302 -4.11 34.17 32.45
CA TYR A 302 -4.93 35.32 32.10
C TYR A 302 -5.30 36.11 33.35
N ILE A 303 -5.13 37.43 33.29
CA ILE A 303 -5.55 38.35 34.34
C ILE A 303 -6.33 39.47 33.68
N SER A 304 -7.58 39.66 34.10
CA SER A 304 -8.42 40.75 33.61
C SER A 304 -7.75 42.11 33.86
N ALA A 305 -7.68 42.96 32.84
CA ALA A 305 -7.07 44.28 32.94
C ALA A 305 -7.74 45.16 34.00
N THR A 306 -9.05 44.99 34.24
CA THR A 306 -9.73 45.68 35.36
C THR A 306 -9.25 45.21 36.73
N ASP A 307 -8.85 43.95 36.90
CA ASP A 307 -8.31 43.47 38.17
C ASP A 307 -6.92 44.04 38.46
N VAL A 308 -6.13 44.28 37.42
CA VAL A 308 -4.84 44.98 37.54
C VAL A 308 -5.08 46.43 37.97
N LEU A 309 -5.94 47.16 37.24
CA LEU A 309 -6.29 48.56 37.52
C LEU A 309 -6.86 48.74 38.92
N SER A 310 -7.84 47.92 39.29
CA SER A 310 -8.56 48.01 40.56
C SER A 310 -7.79 47.45 41.76
N GLY A 311 -6.59 46.88 41.55
CA GLY A 311 -5.79 46.33 42.65
C GLY A 311 -6.26 44.98 43.18
N ARG A 312 -7.05 44.23 42.42
CA ARG A 312 -7.60 42.93 42.80
C ARG A 312 -6.69 41.76 42.39
N ALA A 313 -5.80 41.96 41.43
CA ALA A 313 -4.78 40.98 41.11
C ALA A 313 -3.76 40.85 42.25
N SER A 314 -3.22 39.65 42.48
CA SER A 314 -2.16 39.45 43.47
C SER A 314 -0.79 39.77 42.89
N ARG A 315 0.14 40.25 43.73
CA ARG A 315 1.51 40.57 43.29
C ARG A 315 2.26 39.34 42.77
N ASP A 316 2.05 38.18 43.38
CA ASP A 316 2.73 36.93 43.00
C ASP A 316 2.37 36.46 41.58
N GLN A 317 1.22 36.86 41.06
CA GLN A 317 0.80 36.55 39.70
C GLN A 317 1.56 37.37 38.63
N LEU A 318 2.12 38.53 38.96
CA LEU A 318 2.66 39.49 37.99
C LEU A 318 4.14 39.85 38.23
N ALA A 319 4.62 39.75 39.47
CA ALA A 319 5.99 40.13 39.82
C ALA A 319 7.03 39.35 39.02
N GLY A 320 7.94 40.08 38.37
CA GLY A 320 9.02 39.52 37.54
C GLY A 320 8.57 38.82 36.26
N ARG A 321 7.27 38.86 35.91
CA ARG A 321 6.73 38.23 34.70
C ARG A 321 6.82 39.15 33.48
N VAL A 322 6.86 38.55 32.30
CA VAL A 322 6.68 39.24 31.02
C VAL A 322 5.18 39.37 30.79
N VAL A 323 4.69 40.60 30.60
CA VAL A 323 3.25 40.84 30.42
C VAL A 323 2.96 41.17 28.96
N LEU A 324 1.96 40.51 28.40
CA LEU A 324 1.33 40.91 27.14
C LEU A 324 -0.05 41.51 27.43
N VAL A 325 -0.33 42.69 26.90
CA VAL A 325 -1.65 43.30 26.97
C VAL A 325 -2.33 43.10 25.63
N GLY A 326 -3.44 42.38 25.62
CA GLY A 326 -4.21 42.05 24.43
C GLY A 326 -5.71 41.93 24.73
N THR A 327 -6.48 41.48 23.74
CA THR A 327 -7.94 41.34 23.86
C THR A 327 -8.41 39.94 23.51
N THR A 328 -9.24 39.34 24.36
CA THR A 328 -10.02 38.13 24.03
C THR A 328 -11.52 38.41 23.86
N ALA A 329 -11.97 39.64 24.10
CA ALA A 329 -13.39 39.98 23.97
C ALA A 329 -13.89 39.71 22.54
N PRO A 330 -14.99 38.94 22.35
CA PRO A 330 -15.47 38.55 21.02
C PRO A 330 -15.76 39.71 20.08
N GLY A 331 -16.17 40.87 20.61
CA GLY A 331 -16.43 42.09 19.82
C GLY A 331 -15.19 42.83 19.33
N LEU A 332 -13.99 42.46 19.82
CA LEU A 332 -12.70 43.10 19.49
C LEU A 332 -11.81 42.21 18.59
N MET A 333 -12.25 40.98 18.28
CA MET A 333 -11.80 40.09 17.19
C MET A 333 -10.31 40.14 16.83
N ASP A 334 -9.43 39.58 17.68
CA ASP A 334 -8.12 39.06 17.21
C ASP A 334 -8.04 37.54 17.39
N LEU A 335 -8.95 36.84 16.72
CA LEU A 335 -8.97 35.38 16.67
C LEU A 335 -8.36 34.90 15.37
N ARG A 336 -7.49 33.89 15.47
CA ARG A 336 -6.78 33.27 14.34
C ARG A 336 -7.04 31.77 14.30
N ALA A 337 -7.10 31.21 13.11
CA ALA A 337 -7.03 29.76 12.94
C ALA A 337 -5.58 29.30 13.11
N THR A 338 -5.34 28.33 13.98
CA THR A 338 -4.02 27.78 14.31
C THR A 338 -4.07 26.25 14.34
N PRO A 339 -2.93 25.54 14.34
CA PRO A 339 -2.89 24.09 14.47
C PRO A 339 -3.60 23.54 15.72
N VAL A 340 -3.75 24.37 16.76
CA VAL A 340 -4.34 24.00 18.05
C VAL A 340 -5.77 24.51 18.24
N GLY A 341 -6.30 25.35 17.35
CA GLY A 341 -7.69 25.81 17.45
C GLY A 341 -8.13 26.68 16.28
N ALA A 342 -9.39 26.53 15.85
CA ALA A 342 -9.97 27.32 14.77
C ALA A 342 -10.21 28.79 15.14
N ALA A 343 -10.42 29.06 16.43
CA ALA A 343 -10.54 30.39 17.01
C ALA A 343 -9.56 30.49 18.19
N TYR A 344 -8.35 30.99 17.93
CA TYR A 344 -7.27 31.08 18.90
C TYR A 344 -6.84 32.55 19.08
N PRO A 345 -6.68 33.06 20.32
CA PRO A 345 -6.28 34.45 20.54
C PRO A 345 -4.91 34.78 19.92
N GLY A 346 -4.82 35.85 19.13
CA GLY A 346 -3.57 36.29 18.48
C GLY A 346 -2.46 36.61 19.48
N VAL A 347 -2.81 37.21 20.62
CA VAL A 347 -1.87 37.48 21.73
C VAL A 347 -1.16 36.21 22.25
N GLU A 348 -1.81 35.04 22.20
CA GLU A 348 -1.16 33.79 22.60
C GLU A 348 -0.16 33.30 21.55
N ILE A 349 -0.28 33.67 20.28
CA ILE A 349 0.74 33.39 19.26
C ILE A 349 2.05 34.08 19.67
N HIS A 350 1.99 35.34 20.12
CA HIS A 350 3.14 36.06 20.65
C HIS A 350 3.68 35.44 21.93
N ALA A 351 2.81 35.03 22.85
CA ALA A 351 3.21 34.36 24.09
C ALA A 351 3.97 33.04 23.82
N ASN A 352 3.46 32.20 22.90
CA ASN A 352 4.13 30.97 22.47
C ASN A 352 5.48 31.26 21.82
N LEU A 353 5.57 32.28 20.97
CA LEU A 353 6.82 32.62 20.30
C LEU A 353 7.87 33.17 21.30
N ILE A 354 7.49 34.03 22.24
CA ILE A 354 8.37 34.53 23.31
C ILE A 354 8.90 33.36 24.13
N ALA A 355 8.02 32.47 24.59
CA ALA A 355 8.46 31.33 25.39
C ALA A 355 9.36 30.38 24.59
N GLY A 356 9.03 30.10 23.33
CA GLY A 356 9.85 29.28 22.44
C GLY A 356 11.24 29.85 22.17
N LEU A 357 11.32 31.17 21.99
CA LEU A 357 12.58 31.90 21.86
C LEU A 357 13.43 31.79 23.13
N LEU A 358 12.80 31.93 24.31
CA LEU A 358 13.49 31.79 25.60
C LEU A 358 13.93 30.35 25.88
N ASP A 359 13.16 29.35 25.42
CA ASP A 359 13.44 27.93 25.64
C ASP A 359 14.40 27.34 24.61
N GLY A 360 14.63 28.02 23.48
CA GLY A 360 15.42 27.49 22.36
C GLY A 360 14.79 26.27 21.68
N THR A 361 13.45 26.12 21.76
CA THR A 361 12.69 24.94 21.29
C THR A 361 12.12 25.09 19.88
N LEU A 362 12.51 26.15 19.18
CA LEU A 362 11.99 26.49 17.86
C LEU A 362 12.31 25.40 16.83
N LYS A 363 11.27 24.90 16.17
CA LYS A 363 11.42 23.97 15.06
C LYS A 363 11.89 24.72 13.81
N HIS A 364 12.77 24.10 13.04
CA HIS A 364 13.36 24.70 11.85
C HIS A 364 13.10 23.89 10.59
N LYS A 365 12.96 24.59 9.46
CA LYS A 365 12.78 24.02 8.12
C LYS A 365 13.82 24.63 7.18
N PRO A 366 15.11 24.27 7.33
CA PRO A 366 16.20 24.84 6.55
C PRO A 366 16.05 24.43 5.08
N ALA A 367 16.66 25.17 4.16
CA ALA A 367 16.33 24.96 2.75
C ALA A 367 16.99 23.70 2.13
N TYR A 368 17.97 23.06 2.80
CA TYR A 368 18.44 21.72 2.44
C TYR A 368 17.36 20.62 2.63
N ILE A 369 16.27 20.91 3.35
CA ILE A 369 15.13 19.99 3.52
C ILE A 369 14.49 19.63 2.18
N LEU A 370 14.59 20.51 1.18
CA LEU A 370 14.19 20.21 -0.20
C LEU A 370 14.96 19.00 -0.74
N GLY A 371 16.29 19.00 -0.59
CA GLY A 371 17.14 17.88 -1.01
C GLY A 371 16.90 16.62 -0.18
N ALA A 372 16.65 16.77 1.12
CA ALA A 372 16.30 15.65 2.00
C ALA A 372 14.97 14.99 1.60
N ASP A 373 13.97 15.76 1.20
CA ASP A 373 12.68 15.24 0.71
C ASP A 373 12.86 14.46 -0.60
N VAL A 374 13.57 15.04 -1.58
CA VAL A 374 13.94 14.36 -2.83
C VAL A 374 14.67 13.04 -2.54
N LEU A 375 15.67 13.05 -1.67
CA LEU A 375 16.45 11.86 -1.32
C LEU A 375 15.58 10.80 -0.62
N THR A 376 14.70 11.22 0.29
CA THR A 376 13.81 10.31 1.02
C THR A 376 12.86 9.61 0.06
N VAL A 377 12.22 10.35 -0.84
CA VAL A 377 11.30 9.81 -1.86
C VAL A 377 12.06 8.91 -2.84
N LEU A 378 13.26 9.31 -3.28
CA LEU A 378 14.11 8.52 -4.17
C LEU A 378 14.50 7.18 -3.55
N LEU A 379 15.00 7.19 -2.31
CA LEU A 379 15.46 5.98 -1.61
C LEU A 379 14.28 5.05 -1.30
N ALA A 380 13.21 5.56 -0.69
CA ALA A 380 12.03 4.75 -0.37
C ALA A 380 11.35 4.21 -1.64
N GLY A 381 11.19 5.06 -2.65
CA GLY A 381 10.60 4.68 -3.94
C GLY A 381 11.42 3.63 -4.66
N SER A 382 12.73 3.81 -4.80
CA SER A 382 13.63 2.85 -5.45
C SER A 382 13.61 1.51 -4.74
N LEU A 383 13.68 1.51 -3.40
CA LEU A 383 13.63 0.32 -2.58
C LEU A 383 12.35 -0.49 -2.84
N LEU A 384 11.19 0.18 -2.90
CA LEU A 384 9.91 -0.47 -3.18
C LEU A 384 9.80 -0.96 -4.63
N ILE A 385 10.23 -0.16 -5.62
CA ILE A 385 10.15 -0.52 -7.04
C ILE A 385 10.93 -1.81 -7.32
N PHE A 386 12.14 -1.94 -6.78
CA PHE A 386 13.00 -3.09 -7.08
C PHE A 386 12.68 -4.31 -6.21
N LEU A 387 12.28 -4.14 -4.95
CA LEU A 387 12.07 -5.28 -4.05
C LEU A 387 10.64 -5.81 -4.06
N LEU A 388 9.60 -4.98 -4.20
CA LEU A 388 8.21 -5.46 -4.13
C LEU A 388 7.87 -6.53 -5.18
N PRO A 389 8.32 -6.44 -6.46
CA PRO A 389 8.04 -7.46 -7.46
C PRO A 389 8.73 -8.81 -7.19
N MET A 390 9.79 -8.82 -6.37
CA MET A 390 10.56 -10.02 -6.03
C MET A 390 9.99 -10.78 -4.82
N LEU A 391 9.00 -10.22 -4.13
CA LEU A 391 8.43 -10.76 -2.91
C LEU A 391 7.05 -11.36 -3.16
N SER A 392 6.69 -12.39 -2.40
CA SER A 392 5.30 -12.87 -2.35
C SER A 392 4.39 -11.79 -1.76
N PRO A 393 3.07 -11.78 -2.04
CA PRO A 393 2.16 -10.72 -1.59
C PRO A 393 2.26 -10.44 -0.08
N LEU A 394 2.28 -11.47 0.77
CA LEU A 394 2.40 -11.32 2.22
C LEU A 394 3.74 -10.68 2.62
N ARG A 395 4.86 -11.13 2.03
CA ARG A 395 6.20 -10.56 2.31
C ARG A 395 6.31 -9.12 1.80
N ALA A 396 5.70 -8.82 0.65
CA ALA A 396 5.63 -7.47 0.09
C ALA A 396 4.83 -6.51 0.99
N THR A 397 3.69 -6.96 1.56
CA THR A 397 2.92 -6.18 2.54
C THR A 397 3.73 -5.91 3.81
N VAL A 398 4.35 -6.94 4.39
CA VAL A 398 5.20 -6.79 5.58
C VAL A 398 6.36 -5.83 5.29
N PHE A 399 7.01 -5.97 4.13
CA PHE A 399 8.09 -5.08 3.71
C PHE A 399 7.65 -3.62 3.59
N ALA A 400 6.53 -3.35 2.93
CA ALA A 400 5.97 -2.00 2.81
C ALA A 400 5.64 -1.39 4.18
N ILE A 401 5.10 -2.18 5.12
CA ILE A 401 4.84 -1.74 6.50
C ILE A 401 6.15 -1.41 7.23
N ILE A 402 7.20 -2.21 7.07
CA ILE A 402 8.51 -1.93 7.67
C ILE A 402 9.08 -0.61 7.15
N VAL A 403 9.05 -0.38 5.83
CA VAL A 403 9.52 0.88 5.22
C VAL A 403 8.69 2.07 5.73
N LEU A 404 7.37 1.92 5.82
CA LEU A 404 6.47 2.92 6.39
C LEU A 404 6.84 3.25 7.84
N LEU A 405 6.94 2.25 8.72
CA LEU A 405 7.27 2.45 10.13
C LEU A 405 8.66 3.06 10.33
N LEU A 406 9.64 2.66 9.52
CA LEU A 406 10.97 3.24 9.54
C LEU A 406 10.95 4.73 9.17
N LEU A 407 10.21 5.11 8.13
CA LEU A 407 10.07 6.51 7.71
C LEU A 407 9.33 7.34 8.76
N LEU A 408 8.24 6.82 9.33
CA LEU A 408 7.53 7.49 10.42
C LEU A 408 8.44 7.70 11.63
N SER A 409 9.21 6.68 12.02
CA SER A 409 10.13 6.73 13.15
C SER A 409 11.26 7.73 12.91
N LEU A 410 11.85 7.73 11.71
CA LEU A 410 12.89 8.68 11.33
C LEU A 410 12.37 10.11 11.32
N ASN A 411 11.20 10.36 10.71
CA ASN A 411 10.57 11.68 10.69
C ASN A 411 10.30 12.18 12.12
N PHE A 412 9.80 11.31 13.00
CA PHE A 412 9.57 11.63 14.41
C PHE A 412 10.87 11.91 15.17
N ALA A 413 11.94 11.17 14.89
CA ALA A 413 13.25 11.41 15.49
C ALA A 413 13.81 12.78 15.09
N PHE A 414 13.74 13.17 13.82
CA PHE A 414 14.11 14.51 13.37
C PHE A 414 13.27 15.61 14.03
N TRP A 415 11.97 15.36 14.18
CA TRP A 415 11.07 16.29 14.86
C TRP A 415 11.46 16.50 16.33
N HIS A 416 11.69 15.42 17.08
CA HIS A 416 11.88 15.50 18.53
C HIS A 416 13.33 15.82 18.93
N VAL A 417 14.32 15.19 18.29
CA VAL A 417 15.74 15.31 18.66
C VAL A 417 16.41 16.48 17.95
N ALA A 418 16.21 16.59 16.64
CA ALA A 418 16.89 17.62 15.85
C ALA A 418 16.11 18.93 15.76
N ASN A 419 14.86 19.00 16.25
CA ASN A 419 13.95 20.14 16.02
C ASN A 419 13.74 20.47 14.53
N VAL A 420 13.87 19.47 13.64
CA VAL A 420 13.76 19.65 12.19
C VAL A 420 12.38 19.22 11.70
N VAL A 421 11.76 20.03 10.83
CA VAL A 421 10.49 19.70 10.18
C VAL A 421 10.74 19.12 8.79
N LEU A 422 10.68 17.79 8.69
CA LEU A 422 10.73 17.08 7.41
C LEU A 422 9.31 16.88 6.83
N PRO A 423 9.09 17.22 5.54
CA PRO A 423 7.95 16.74 4.75
C PRO A 423 7.83 15.22 4.83
N LEU A 424 6.60 14.71 4.77
CA LEU A 424 6.34 13.28 4.92
C LEU A 424 5.25 12.78 3.97
N ALA A 425 4.30 13.63 3.61
CA ALA A 425 3.17 13.28 2.75
C ALA A 425 3.64 12.68 1.42
N ASN A 426 4.65 13.26 0.77
CA ASN A 426 5.11 12.77 -0.52
C ASN A 426 5.68 11.34 -0.43
N ALA A 427 6.51 11.06 0.57
CA ALA A 427 7.05 9.72 0.80
C ALA A 427 5.93 8.70 1.12
N LEU A 428 4.94 9.09 1.94
CA LEU A 428 3.78 8.23 2.24
C LEU A 428 2.95 7.94 0.99
N MET A 429 2.71 8.95 0.15
CA MET A 429 2.03 8.79 -1.14
C MET A 429 2.80 7.87 -2.08
N ALA A 430 4.14 7.97 -2.11
CA ALA A 430 5.01 7.06 -2.85
C ALA A 430 4.80 5.61 -2.39
N ILE A 431 4.85 5.35 -1.07
CA ILE A 431 4.65 4.00 -0.52
C ILE A 431 3.27 3.46 -0.92
N ILE A 432 2.21 4.23 -0.71
CA ILE A 432 0.84 3.81 -0.99
C ILE A 432 0.65 3.55 -2.49
N ALA A 433 1.08 4.48 -3.35
CA ALA A 433 0.91 4.38 -4.80
C ALA A 433 1.71 3.20 -5.39
N LEU A 434 2.97 3.04 -5.00
CA LEU A 434 3.82 1.94 -5.48
C LEU A 434 3.34 0.58 -4.97
N TYR A 435 2.93 0.50 -3.71
CA TYR A 435 2.34 -0.73 -3.14
C TYR A 435 1.04 -1.10 -3.85
N ALA A 436 0.11 -0.15 -3.99
CA ALA A 436 -1.16 -0.38 -4.68
C ALA A 436 -0.95 -0.79 -6.14
N MET A 437 -0.03 -0.12 -6.86
CA MET A 437 0.34 -0.48 -8.23
C MET A 437 0.88 -1.91 -8.32
N ASN A 438 1.80 -2.30 -7.42
CA ASN A 438 2.38 -3.64 -7.43
C ASN A 438 1.33 -4.73 -7.12
N MET A 439 0.46 -4.49 -6.14
CA MET A 439 -0.60 -5.43 -5.76
C MET A 439 -1.66 -5.57 -6.85
N SER A 440 -2.09 -4.47 -7.45
CA SER A 440 -3.04 -4.50 -8.57
C SER A 440 -2.47 -5.27 -9.76
N TRP A 441 -1.19 -5.08 -10.10
CA TRP A 441 -0.58 -5.86 -11.18
C TRP A 441 -0.58 -7.36 -10.87
N GLY A 442 -0.16 -7.76 -9.67
CA GLY A 442 -0.16 -9.16 -9.25
C GLY A 442 -1.56 -9.78 -9.33
N TYR A 443 -2.57 -9.10 -8.80
CA TYR A 443 -3.94 -9.58 -8.81
C TYR A 443 -4.52 -9.72 -10.23
N PHE A 444 -4.39 -8.71 -11.08
CA PHE A 444 -5.07 -8.72 -12.38
C PHE A 444 -4.35 -9.52 -13.46
N VAL A 445 -3.00 -9.52 -13.47
CA VAL A 445 -2.24 -10.18 -14.53
C VAL A 445 -1.99 -11.64 -14.21
N GLU A 446 -1.56 -11.95 -12.99
CA GLU A 446 -1.18 -13.32 -12.59
C GLU A 446 -2.42 -14.20 -12.39
N SER A 447 -3.50 -13.66 -11.81
CA SER A 447 -4.73 -14.42 -11.63
C SER A 447 -5.45 -14.71 -12.95
N ARG A 448 -5.27 -13.88 -13.99
CA ARG A 448 -5.95 -14.07 -15.27
C ARG A 448 -5.40 -15.27 -16.03
N SER A 449 -4.08 -15.43 -16.09
CA SER A 449 -3.44 -16.56 -16.77
C SER A 449 -3.83 -17.91 -16.14
N LYS A 450 -3.83 -17.99 -14.80
CA LYS A 450 -4.25 -19.22 -14.10
C LYS A 450 -5.72 -19.55 -14.38
N ARG A 451 -6.63 -18.56 -14.29
CA ARG A 451 -8.05 -18.75 -14.58
C ARG A 451 -8.31 -19.16 -16.03
N GLN A 452 -7.55 -18.62 -16.98
CA GLN A 452 -7.67 -18.98 -18.39
C GLN A 452 -7.33 -20.46 -18.63
N LEU A 453 -6.22 -20.96 -18.07
CA LEU A 453 -5.83 -22.36 -18.20
C LEU A 453 -6.78 -23.31 -17.45
N THR A 454 -7.23 -22.92 -16.25
CA THR A 454 -8.28 -23.68 -15.54
C THR A 454 -9.57 -23.76 -16.34
N GLY A 455 -9.96 -22.68 -17.03
CA GLY A 455 -11.12 -22.68 -17.91
C GLY A 455 -10.97 -23.58 -19.14
N LEU A 456 -9.76 -23.66 -19.73
CA LEU A 456 -9.49 -24.47 -20.91
C LEU A 456 -9.36 -25.97 -20.60
N PHE A 457 -8.62 -26.33 -19.56
CA PHE A 457 -8.21 -27.72 -19.30
C PHE A 457 -8.74 -28.32 -18.00
N GLY A 458 -9.33 -27.52 -17.10
CA GLY A 458 -9.69 -27.95 -15.75
C GLY A 458 -10.76 -29.05 -15.67
N GLN A 459 -11.50 -29.30 -16.76
CA GLN A 459 -12.45 -30.42 -16.86
C GLN A 459 -11.79 -31.73 -17.29
N TYR A 460 -10.61 -31.67 -17.93
CA TYR A 460 -9.93 -32.83 -18.53
C TYR A 460 -8.71 -33.28 -17.73
N VAL A 461 -8.08 -32.33 -17.01
CA VAL A 461 -6.75 -32.48 -16.41
C VAL A 461 -6.81 -32.27 -14.90
N PRO A 462 -6.11 -33.10 -14.08
CA PRO A 462 -5.95 -32.88 -12.65
C PRO A 462 -5.48 -31.46 -12.27
N PRO A 463 -5.97 -30.86 -11.16
CA PRO A 463 -5.56 -29.53 -10.70
C PRO A 463 -4.06 -29.33 -10.58
N GLU A 464 -3.33 -30.38 -10.21
CA GLU A 464 -1.87 -30.39 -10.05
C GLU A 464 -1.16 -30.12 -11.38
N LEU A 465 -1.68 -30.68 -12.48
CA LEU A 465 -1.16 -30.47 -13.84
C LEU A 465 -1.59 -29.11 -14.40
N VAL A 466 -2.77 -28.59 -14.03
CA VAL A 466 -3.17 -27.21 -14.37
C VAL A 466 -2.24 -26.18 -13.70
N GLU A 467 -1.76 -26.46 -12.49
CA GLU A 467 -0.77 -25.62 -11.81
C GLU A 467 0.58 -25.65 -12.53
N GLU A 468 1.07 -26.83 -12.93
CA GLU A 468 2.27 -26.98 -13.75
C GLU A 468 2.17 -26.17 -15.05
N MET A 469 1.04 -26.27 -15.75
CA MET A 469 0.78 -25.51 -16.97
C MET A 469 0.78 -24.00 -16.76
N SER A 470 0.35 -23.53 -15.59
CA SER A 470 0.30 -22.10 -15.28
C SER A 470 1.67 -21.45 -15.11
N ARG A 471 2.73 -22.25 -14.95
CA ARG A 471 4.11 -21.78 -14.90
C ARG A 471 4.64 -21.38 -16.27
N ASP A 472 4.13 -22.01 -17.34
CA ASP A 472 4.51 -21.71 -18.71
C ASP A 472 3.31 -21.74 -19.68
N PRO A 473 2.39 -20.77 -19.56
CA PRO A 473 1.11 -20.81 -20.29
C PRO A 473 1.24 -20.81 -21.81
N GLU A 474 2.33 -20.26 -22.36
CA GLU A 474 2.52 -20.11 -23.81
C GLU A 474 2.80 -21.44 -24.51
N ASN A 475 3.33 -22.43 -23.77
CA ASN A 475 3.61 -23.76 -24.29
C ASN A 475 2.38 -24.69 -24.33
N TYR A 476 1.26 -24.27 -23.74
CA TYR A 476 0.03 -25.07 -23.70
C TYR A 476 -1.05 -24.45 -24.58
N SER A 477 -1.49 -25.24 -25.54
CA SER A 477 -2.44 -24.84 -26.57
C SER A 477 -3.37 -26.00 -26.87
N MET A 478 -4.59 -25.67 -27.30
CA MET A 478 -5.54 -26.66 -27.78
C MET A 478 -5.29 -27.06 -29.25
N ALA A 479 -4.31 -26.45 -29.93
CA ALA A 479 -4.02 -26.75 -31.32
C ALA A 479 -3.58 -28.21 -31.52
N GLY A 480 -4.02 -28.80 -32.63
CA GLY A 480 -3.67 -30.17 -33.00
C GLY A 480 -2.17 -30.36 -33.18
N ARG A 481 -1.57 -31.33 -32.46
CA ARG A 481 -0.20 -31.78 -32.67
C ARG A 481 -0.12 -33.31 -32.77
N LYS A 482 0.89 -33.81 -33.50
CA LYS A 482 1.24 -35.23 -33.48
C LYS A 482 2.17 -35.50 -32.29
N ALA A 483 1.85 -36.51 -31.50
CA ALA A 483 2.64 -36.94 -30.36
C ALA A 483 2.55 -38.46 -30.21
N GLU A 484 3.57 -39.07 -29.61
CA GLU A 484 3.49 -40.45 -29.15
C GLU A 484 2.81 -40.45 -27.79
N LEU A 485 1.65 -41.12 -27.69
CA LEU A 485 0.78 -41.12 -26.51
C LEU A 485 0.32 -42.55 -26.20
N THR A 486 -0.23 -42.76 -25.01
CA THR A 486 -0.94 -44.00 -24.67
C THR A 486 -2.41 -43.70 -24.45
N VAL A 487 -3.28 -44.52 -25.05
CA VAL A 487 -4.73 -44.48 -24.84
C VAL A 487 -5.18 -45.70 -24.03
N LEU A 488 -6.21 -45.51 -23.21
CA LEU A 488 -6.92 -46.56 -22.49
C LEU A 488 -8.41 -46.46 -22.84
N PHE A 489 -8.98 -47.61 -23.17
CA PHE A 489 -10.42 -47.82 -23.27
C PHE A 489 -10.83 -48.84 -22.22
N SER A 490 -11.90 -48.58 -21.49
CA SER A 490 -12.50 -49.51 -20.53
C SER A 490 -13.99 -49.61 -20.79
N ASP A 491 -14.58 -50.80 -20.80
CA ASP A 491 -16.02 -50.99 -21.00
C ASP A 491 -16.61 -52.03 -20.02
N VAL A 492 -17.90 -51.91 -19.69
CA VAL A 492 -18.57 -52.82 -18.74
C VAL A 492 -19.12 -54.04 -19.46
N ARG A 493 -18.74 -55.23 -19.01
CA ARG A 493 -19.19 -56.48 -19.62
C ARG A 493 -20.68 -56.73 -19.33
N GLY A 494 -21.43 -56.98 -20.38
CA GLY A 494 -22.86 -57.31 -20.27
C GLY A 494 -23.71 -56.13 -19.82
N PHE A 495 -23.25 -54.90 -20.06
CA PHE A 495 -23.95 -53.69 -19.62
C PHE A 495 -25.39 -53.60 -20.10
N THR A 496 -25.69 -54.00 -21.34
CA THR A 496 -27.07 -54.03 -21.86
C THR A 496 -27.99 -54.82 -20.92
N THR A 497 -27.58 -56.03 -20.52
CA THR A 497 -28.34 -56.87 -19.59
C THR A 497 -28.46 -56.23 -18.19
N ILE A 498 -27.42 -55.54 -17.73
CA ILE A 498 -27.44 -54.80 -16.46
C ILE A 498 -28.44 -53.63 -16.53
N SER A 499 -28.44 -52.89 -17.64
CA SER A 499 -29.29 -51.71 -17.84
C SER A 499 -30.77 -52.05 -17.98
N GLU A 500 -31.10 -53.22 -18.53
CA GLU A 500 -32.47 -53.74 -18.61
C GLU A 500 -33.01 -54.20 -17.24
N GLY A 501 -32.12 -54.52 -16.29
CA GLY A 501 -32.48 -55.07 -14.98
C GLY A 501 -32.58 -54.05 -13.84
N LEU A 502 -32.32 -52.76 -14.10
CA LEU A 502 -32.31 -51.69 -13.10
C LEU A 502 -33.24 -50.54 -13.49
N GLU A 503 -33.85 -49.90 -12.50
CA GLU A 503 -34.61 -48.66 -12.73
C GLU A 503 -33.67 -47.52 -13.18
N PRO A 504 -34.13 -46.55 -14.00
CA PRO A 504 -33.27 -45.50 -14.56
C PRO A 504 -32.45 -44.70 -13.52
N GLU A 505 -33.03 -44.41 -12.36
CA GLU A 505 -32.35 -43.70 -11.26
C GLU A 505 -31.25 -44.54 -10.60
N GLN A 506 -31.49 -45.85 -10.47
CA GLN A 506 -30.52 -46.81 -9.93
C GLN A 506 -29.36 -47.02 -10.90
N LEU A 507 -29.67 -47.14 -12.20
CA LEU A 507 -28.68 -47.24 -13.26
C LEU A 507 -27.79 -45.99 -13.29
N ALA A 508 -28.38 -44.80 -13.24
CA ALA A 508 -27.63 -43.54 -13.19
C ALA A 508 -26.71 -43.45 -11.97
N THR A 509 -27.18 -43.90 -10.80
CA THR A 509 -26.37 -43.92 -9.57
C THR A 509 -25.21 -44.90 -9.68
N LEU A 510 -25.46 -46.13 -10.14
CA LEU A 510 -24.43 -47.13 -10.38
C LEU A 510 -23.37 -46.61 -11.36
N MET A 511 -23.80 -45.97 -12.45
CA MET A 511 -22.90 -45.40 -13.44
C MET A 511 -22.04 -44.27 -12.87
N ASN A 512 -22.63 -43.35 -12.10
CA ASN A 512 -21.88 -42.26 -11.48
C ASN A 512 -20.85 -42.77 -10.46
N GLU A 513 -21.17 -43.81 -9.68
CA GLU A 513 -20.24 -44.42 -8.73
C GLU A 513 -19.10 -45.15 -9.45
N TYR A 514 -19.41 -45.94 -10.48
CA TYR A 514 -18.41 -46.63 -11.30
C TYR A 514 -17.49 -45.65 -12.03
N LEU A 515 -18.05 -44.74 -12.85
CA LEU A 515 -17.28 -43.76 -13.61
C LEU A 515 -16.48 -42.85 -12.68
N GLY A 516 -17.04 -42.47 -11.52
CA GLY A 516 -16.38 -41.68 -10.50
C GLY A 516 -15.15 -42.39 -9.93
N ALA A 517 -15.31 -43.65 -9.48
CA ALA A 517 -14.21 -44.45 -8.94
C ALA A 517 -13.07 -44.65 -9.96
N MET A 518 -13.42 -44.99 -11.21
CA MET A 518 -12.44 -45.20 -12.26
C MET A 518 -11.71 -43.90 -12.64
N THR A 519 -12.43 -42.77 -12.70
CA THR A 519 -11.84 -41.46 -13.01
C THR A 519 -10.85 -40.98 -11.95
N VAL A 520 -11.09 -41.28 -10.68
CA VAL A 520 -10.12 -40.99 -9.61
C VAL A 520 -8.80 -41.72 -9.86
N ILE A 521 -8.85 -42.97 -10.33
CA ILE A 521 -7.65 -43.76 -10.65
C ILE A 521 -6.92 -43.18 -11.88
N VAL A 522 -7.65 -42.81 -12.94
CA VAL A 522 -7.06 -42.12 -14.12
C VAL A 522 -6.30 -40.87 -13.67
N ARG A 523 -6.94 -40.03 -12.84
CA ARG A 523 -6.33 -38.78 -12.35
C ARG A 523 -5.11 -39.02 -11.45
N LYS A 524 -5.17 -40.04 -10.58
CA LYS A 524 -4.06 -40.42 -9.69
C LYS A 524 -2.77 -40.71 -10.47
N HIS A 525 -2.89 -41.31 -11.64
CA HIS A 525 -1.77 -41.64 -12.52
C HIS A 525 -1.58 -40.61 -13.64
N ARG A 526 -1.90 -39.34 -13.41
CA ARG A 526 -1.66 -38.22 -14.37
C ARG A 526 -2.38 -38.38 -15.73
N GLY A 527 -3.45 -39.17 -15.82
CA GLY A 527 -4.21 -39.35 -17.05
C GLY A 527 -5.13 -38.18 -17.34
N THR A 528 -5.32 -37.90 -18.63
CA THR A 528 -6.29 -36.94 -19.15
C THR A 528 -7.55 -37.70 -19.54
N LEU A 529 -8.68 -37.36 -18.92
CA LEU A 529 -9.97 -37.95 -19.26
C LEU A 529 -10.47 -37.31 -20.56
N ASP A 530 -10.70 -38.12 -21.59
CA ASP A 530 -11.22 -37.63 -22.88
C ASP A 530 -12.74 -37.53 -22.82
N LYS A 531 -13.42 -38.68 -22.67
CA LYS A 531 -14.89 -38.74 -22.56
C LYS A 531 -15.38 -40.07 -21.99
N TYR A 532 -16.64 -40.03 -21.57
CA TYR A 532 -17.46 -41.23 -21.37
C TYR A 532 -18.26 -41.54 -22.64
N ILE A 533 -18.33 -42.81 -23.03
CA ILE A 533 -19.09 -43.29 -24.18
C ILE A 533 -20.06 -44.35 -23.66
N GLY A 534 -21.20 -43.91 -23.11
CA GLY A 534 -22.10 -44.80 -22.38
C GLY A 534 -21.44 -45.30 -21.10
N ASP A 535 -21.22 -46.60 -21.01
CA ASP A 535 -20.49 -47.28 -19.94
C ASP A 535 -18.97 -47.37 -20.15
N ALA A 536 -18.49 -46.96 -21.33
CA ALA A 536 -17.08 -46.95 -21.64
C ALA A 536 -16.36 -45.66 -21.21
N ILE A 537 -15.11 -45.82 -20.75
CA ILE A 537 -14.19 -44.73 -20.40
C ILE A 537 -13.08 -44.68 -21.45
N MET A 538 -12.83 -43.47 -21.98
CA MET A 538 -11.67 -43.18 -22.83
C MET A 538 -10.77 -42.16 -22.12
N ALA A 539 -9.51 -42.52 -21.94
CA ALA A 539 -8.48 -41.67 -21.35
C ALA A 539 -7.15 -41.81 -22.10
N PHE A 540 -6.28 -40.81 -21.98
CA PHE A 540 -4.94 -40.84 -22.57
C PHE A 540 -3.88 -40.16 -21.70
N TRP A 541 -2.61 -40.46 -21.97
CA TRP A 541 -1.43 -39.96 -21.26
C TRP A 541 -0.42 -39.37 -22.24
N GLY A 542 0.36 -38.39 -21.78
CA GLY A 542 1.37 -37.66 -22.57
C GLY A 542 0.91 -36.33 -23.17
N ALA A 543 -0.34 -35.92 -22.91
CA ALA A 543 -0.86 -34.61 -23.29
C ALA A 543 -2.00 -34.18 -22.34
N PRO A 544 -2.24 -32.87 -22.12
CA PRO A 544 -1.53 -31.72 -22.70
C PRO A 544 -0.13 -31.50 -22.10
N VAL A 545 0.12 -32.04 -20.89
CA VAL A 545 1.44 -32.07 -20.26
C VAL A 545 2.21 -33.28 -20.77
N ASP A 546 3.43 -33.06 -21.25
CA ASP A 546 4.28 -34.14 -21.73
C ASP A 546 4.63 -35.09 -20.57
N ASP A 547 4.52 -36.39 -20.83
CA ASP A 547 4.77 -37.44 -19.84
C ASP A 547 5.63 -38.55 -20.46
N PRO A 548 6.95 -38.58 -20.21
CA PRO A 548 7.83 -39.62 -20.72
C PRO A 548 7.47 -41.04 -20.24
N GLU A 549 6.71 -41.18 -19.15
CA GLU A 549 6.28 -42.46 -18.59
C GLU A 549 4.80 -42.76 -18.92
N HIS A 550 4.24 -42.14 -19.97
CA HIS A 550 2.82 -42.23 -20.34
C HIS A 550 2.29 -43.67 -20.42
N ALA A 551 3.06 -44.61 -20.99
CA ALA A 551 2.66 -46.01 -21.10
C ALA A 551 2.60 -46.71 -19.74
N LYS A 552 3.55 -46.43 -18.86
CA LYS A 552 3.62 -46.99 -17.51
C LYS A 552 2.42 -46.54 -16.67
N HIS A 553 2.12 -45.24 -16.69
CA HIS A 553 0.97 -44.68 -15.99
C HIS A 553 -0.37 -45.28 -16.49
N ALA A 554 -0.52 -45.47 -17.80
CA ALA A 554 -1.70 -46.10 -18.37
C ALA A 554 -1.85 -47.58 -17.95
N VAL A 555 -0.77 -48.37 -17.95
CA VAL A 555 -0.81 -49.78 -17.52
C VAL A 555 -1.07 -49.91 -16.01
N LEU A 556 -0.48 -49.04 -15.19
CA LEU A 556 -0.77 -48.98 -13.75
C LEU A 556 -2.23 -48.62 -13.49
N THR A 557 -2.77 -47.67 -14.26
CA THR A 557 -4.19 -47.33 -14.22
C THR A 557 -5.05 -48.54 -14.51
N ALA A 558 -4.75 -49.29 -15.58
CA ALA A 558 -5.51 -50.49 -15.94
C ALA A 558 -5.49 -51.57 -14.84
N LEU A 559 -4.32 -51.82 -14.24
CA LEU A 559 -4.16 -52.77 -13.14
C LEU A 559 -4.92 -52.32 -11.89
N GLU A 560 -4.85 -51.04 -11.54
CA GLU A 560 -5.54 -50.49 -10.36
C GLU A 560 -7.06 -50.45 -10.56
N MET A 561 -7.55 -50.18 -11.77
CA MET A 561 -8.98 -50.28 -12.11
C MET A 561 -9.52 -51.70 -11.89
N GLN A 562 -8.80 -52.73 -12.37
CA GLN A 562 -9.17 -54.13 -12.11
C GLN A 562 -9.13 -54.47 -10.61
N ALA A 563 -8.14 -53.95 -9.88
CA ALA A 563 -8.00 -54.20 -8.44
C ALA A 563 -9.03 -53.46 -7.57
N ALA A 564 -9.56 -52.33 -8.03
CA ALA A 564 -10.58 -51.54 -7.32
C ALA A 564 -12.00 -52.13 -7.45
N LEU A 565 -12.28 -52.84 -8.54
CA LEU A 565 -13.60 -53.43 -8.84
C LEU A 565 -14.16 -54.34 -7.73
N PRO A 566 -13.41 -55.26 -7.10
CA PRO A 566 -13.93 -56.12 -6.04
C PRO A 566 -14.51 -55.35 -4.85
N ALA A 567 -13.88 -54.24 -4.46
CA ALA A 567 -14.37 -53.40 -3.37
C ALA A 567 -15.67 -52.70 -3.76
N LEU A 568 -15.71 -52.09 -4.96
CA LEU A 568 -16.91 -51.47 -5.50
C LEU A 568 -18.05 -52.49 -5.62
N ASN A 569 -17.78 -53.68 -6.15
CA ASN A 569 -18.75 -54.76 -6.29
C ASN A 569 -19.31 -55.24 -4.95
N LYS A 570 -18.52 -55.21 -3.87
CA LYS A 570 -19.02 -55.53 -2.53
C LYS A 570 -20.07 -54.52 -2.06
N GLU A 571 -19.87 -53.25 -2.36
CA GLU A 571 -20.83 -52.17 -2.05
C GLU A 571 -22.09 -52.27 -2.92
N LEU A 572 -21.94 -52.53 -4.23
CA LEU A 572 -23.07 -52.76 -5.13
C LEU A 572 -23.90 -53.98 -4.69
N ALA A 573 -23.24 -55.09 -4.38
CA ALA A 573 -23.90 -56.31 -3.93
C ALA A 573 -24.64 -56.11 -2.59
N ALA A 574 -24.10 -55.31 -1.67
CA ALA A 574 -24.77 -54.99 -0.41
C ALA A 574 -26.08 -54.21 -0.62
N ARG A 575 -26.24 -53.52 -1.75
CA ARG A 575 -27.47 -52.82 -2.16
C ARG A 575 -28.41 -53.70 -3.01
N GLY A 576 -28.04 -54.96 -3.25
CA GLY A 576 -28.79 -55.87 -4.12
C GLY A 576 -28.60 -55.62 -5.62
N TRP A 577 -27.56 -54.88 -6.01
CA TRP A 577 -27.27 -54.56 -7.42
C TRP A 577 -26.30 -55.57 -8.05
N PRO A 578 -26.32 -55.72 -9.39
CA PRO A 578 -25.41 -56.63 -10.08
C PRO A 578 -23.95 -56.22 -9.95
N THR A 579 -23.05 -57.21 -9.83
CA THR A 579 -21.60 -56.97 -9.84
C THR A 579 -21.10 -56.66 -11.24
N LEU A 580 -20.20 -55.70 -11.36
CA LEU A 580 -19.58 -55.27 -12.61
C LEU A 580 -18.31 -56.07 -12.92
N LYS A 581 -18.06 -56.28 -14.21
CA LYS A 581 -16.78 -56.73 -14.76
C LYS A 581 -16.41 -55.78 -15.89
N ILE A 582 -15.13 -55.46 -16.02
CA ILE A 582 -14.67 -54.55 -17.09
C ILE A 582 -13.63 -55.21 -17.99
N GLY A 583 -13.69 -54.88 -19.27
CA GLY A 583 -12.60 -55.08 -20.23
C GLY A 583 -11.79 -53.81 -20.35
N ILE A 584 -10.47 -53.89 -20.40
CA ILE A 584 -9.59 -52.74 -20.60
C ILE A 584 -8.62 -53.00 -21.76
N GLY A 585 -8.57 -52.09 -22.72
CA GLY A 585 -7.61 -52.07 -23.82
C GLY A 585 -6.65 -50.88 -23.69
N VAL A 586 -5.34 -51.14 -23.70
CA VAL A 586 -4.31 -50.09 -23.63
C VAL A 586 -3.39 -50.17 -24.83
N ASN A 587 -3.20 -49.06 -25.54
CA ASN A 587 -2.31 -49.03 -26.68
C ASN A 587 -1.51 -47.72 -26.77
N SER A 588 -0.23 -47.85 -27.08
CA SER A 588 0.70 -46.75 -27.27
C SER A 588 0.99 -46.56 -28.77
N GLY A 589 1.27 -45.34 -29.18
CA GLY A 589 1.70 -45.04 -30.54
C GLY A 589 1.48 -43.60 -30.97
N PRO A 590 1.83 -43.25 -32.22
CA PRO A 590 1.65 -41.91 -32.75
C PRO A 590 0.14 -41.60 -32.91
N MET A 591 -0.29 -40.51 -32.29
CA MET A 591 -1.66 -40.00 -32.32
C MET A 591 -1.65 -38.48 -32.56
N THR A 592 -2.77 -37.95 -33.03
CA THR A 592 -2.99 -36.49 -33.12
C THR A 592 -3.85 -36.07 -31.93
N VAL A 593 -3.36 -35.15 -31.12
CA VAL A 593 -4.05 -34.61 -29.94
C VAL A 593 -4.34 -33.12 -30.12
N GLY A 594 -5.55 -32.68 -29.77
CA GLY A 594 -5.96 -31.28 -29.84
C GLY A 594 -7.48 -31.12 -29.84
N ASP A 595 -7.93 -29.89 -30.04
CA ASP A 595 -9.34 -29.56 -30.23
C ASP A 595 -9.85 -30.16 -31.53
N MET A 596 -10.82 -31.06 -31.43
CA MET A 596 -11.48 -31.68 -32.57
C MET A 596 -12.99 -31.49 -32.46
N GLY A 597 -13.64 -31.24 -33.60
CA GLY A 597 -15.09 -31.05 -33.67
C GLY A 597 -15.49 -29.94 -34.64
N SER A 598 -16.71 -29.44 -34.50
CA SER A 598 -17.24 -28.33 -35.30
C SER A 598 -17.09 -27.01 -34.53
N PRO A 599 -17.24 -25.84 -35.18
CA PRO A 599 -17.18 -24.55 -34.49
C PRO A 599 -18.18 -24.38 -33.32
N VAL A 600 -19.22 -25.21 -33.26
CA VAL A 600 -20.28 -25.15 -32.24
C VAL A 600 -20.05 -26.18 -31.12
N ARG A 601 -19.25 -27.22 -31.37
CA ARG A 601 -18.93 -28.26 -30.38
C ARG A 601 -17.55 -28.85 -30.66
N GLN A 602 -16.60 -28.52 -29.81
CA GLN A 602 -15.23 -29.02 -29.84
C GLN A 602 -14.94 -29.83 -28.57
N SER A 603 -13.99 -30.76 -28.64
CA SER A 603 -13.49 -31.51 -27.49
C SER A 603 -12.00 -31.76 -27.67
N TYR A 604 -11.24 -31.60 -26.59
CA TYR A 604 -9.82 -31.92 -26.56
C TYR A 604 -9.65 -33.45 -26.49
N THR A 605 -9.22 -34.07 -27.58
CA THR A 605 -9.30 -35.54 -27.78
C THR A 605 -8.13 -36.04 -28.62
N VAL A 606 -7.92 -37.36 -28.64
CA VAL A 606 -6.91 -38.04 -29.46
C VAL A 606 -7.53 -38.77 -30.64
N MET A 607 -6.87 -38.73 -31.81
CA MET A 607 -7.25 -39.49 -33.00
C MET A 607 -6.04 -40.13 -33.67
N GLY A 608 -6.24 -41.33 -34.23
CA GLY A 608 -5.22 -42.03 -35.00
C GLY A 608 -5.45 -43.53 -35.02
N ASP A 609 -4.68 -44.24 -35.83
CA ASP A 609 -4.76 -45.70 -35.93
C ASP A 609 -4.48 -46.39 -34.58
N ALA A 610 -3.51 -45.85 -33.81
CA ALA A 610 -3.20 -46.34 -32.48
C ALA A 610 -4.38 -46.20 -31.49
N VAL A 611 -5.26 -45.20 -31.67
CA VAL A 611 -6.47 -45.02 -30.85
C VAL A 611 -7.48 -46.12 -31.16
N ASN A 612 -7.71 -46.37 -32.46
CA ASN A 612 -8.63 -47.41 -32.91
C ASN A 612 -8.19 -48.80 -32.47
N LEU A 613 -6.87 -49.08 -32.51
CA LEU A 613 -6.34 -50.33 -32.00
C LEU A 613 -6.66 -50.49 -30.51
N GLY A 614 -6.45 -49.47 -29.68
CA GLY A 614 -6.78 -49.52 -28.24
C GLY A 614 -8.24 -49.89 -27.96
N SER A 615 -9.20 -49.27 -28.65
CA SER A 615 -10.62 -49.60 -28.53
C SER A 615 -10.94 -51.04 -28.96
N ARG A 616 -10.26 -51.57 -29.98
CA ARG A 616 -10.44 -52.97 -30.41
C ARG A 616 -9.84 -53.97 -29.41
N LEU A 617 -8.70 -53.62 -28.80
CA LEU A 617 -8.08 -54.45 -27.77
C LEU A 617 -9.01 -54.63 -26.57
N GLU A 618 -9.71 -53.56 -26.16
CA GLU A 618 -10.76 -53.63 -25.14
C GLU A 618 -11.83 -54.66 -25.56
N GLY A 619 -12.41 -54.49 -26.74
CA GLY A 619 -13.54 -55.32 -27.20
C GLY A 619 -13.23 -56.82 -27.33
N ILE A 620 -11.97 -57.19 -27.58
CA ILE A 620 -11.54 -58.59 -27.65
C ILE A 620 -11.14 -59.18 -26.29
N THR A 621 -11.08 -58.40 -25.21
CA THR A 621 -10.80 -58.91 -23.85
C THR A 621 -11.74 -60.05 -23.47
N LYS A 622 -13.02 -59.95 -23.86
CA LYS A 622 -14.05 -61.00 -23.63
C LYS A 622 -13.73 -62.31 -24.33
N GLN A 623 -13.10 -62.24 -25.51
CA GLN A 623 -12.79 -63.41 -26.33
C GLN A 623 -11.60 -64.19 -25.79
N TYR A 624 -10.70 -63.54 -25.04
CA TYR A 624 -9.57 -64.17 -24.38
C TYR A 624 -9.81 -64.46 -22.90
N GLY A 625 -10.94 -64.00 -22.34
CA GLY A 625 -11.30 -64.22 -20.93
C GLY A 625 -10.41 -63.49 -19.93
N VAL A 626 -9.70 -62.43 -20.37
CA VAL A 626 -8.80 -61.62 -19.54
C VAL A 626 -9.41 -60.26 -19.23
N GLY A 627 -8.99 -59.59 -18.16
CA GLY A 627 -9.48 -58.26 -17.81
C GLY A 627 -8.79 -57.11 -18.57
N ILE A 628 -7.53 -57.30 -18.97
CA ILE A 628 -6.71 -56.25 -19.59
C ILE A 628 -5.99 -56.83 -20.81
N ILE A 629 -5.98 -56.08 -21.91
CA ILE A 629 -5.14 -56.34 -23.07
C ILE A 629 -4.33 -55.08 -23.39
N VAL A 630 -3.02 -55.24 -23.54
CA VAL A 630 -2.10 -54.21 -24.02
C VAL A 630 -1.58 -54.55 -25.41
N GLY A 631 -1.36 -53.51 -26.22
CA GLY A 631 -0.75 -53.64 -27.53
C GLY A 631 0.77 -53.86 -27.47
N GLU A 632 1.34 -54.36 -28.56
CA GLU A 632 2.76 -54.68 -28.70
C GLU A 632 3.69 -53.51 -28.38
N LEU A 633 3.40 -52.29 -28.89
CA LEU A 633 4.26 -51.13 -28.61
C LEU A 633 4.26 -50.75 -27.13
N THR A 634 3.10 -50.81 -26.45
CA THR A 634 3.02 -50.59 -24.99
C THR A 634 3.86 -51.62 -24.24
N ARG A 635 3.79 -52.89 -24.65
CA ARG A 635 4.61 -53.96 -24.07
C ARG A 635 6.09 -53.71 -24.31
N GLU A 636 6.50 -53.30 -25.50
CA GLU A 636 7.91 -53.03 -25.83
C GLU A 636 8.51 -51.91 -24.99
N GLN A 637 7.74 -50.84 -24.74
CA GLN A 637 8.14 -49.73 -23.87
C GLN A 637 8.33 -50.18 -22.41
N LEU A 638 7.58 -51.20 -21.96
CA LEU A 638 7.53 -51.61 -20.55
C LEU A 638 8.15 -52.99 -20.26
N LYS A 639 8.76 -53.66 -21.25
CA LYS A 639 9.23 -55.05 -21.13
C LYS A 639 10.31 -55.31 -20.05
N LYS A 640 10.94 -54.24 -19.54
CA LYS A 640 11.95 -54.29 -18.47
C LYS A 640 11.39 -53.94 -17.08
N GLU A 641 10.12 -53.54 -17.01
CA GLU A 641 9.48 -53.07 -15.78
C GLU A 641 8.24 -53.90 -15.42
N PHE A 642 7.64 -54.60 -16.39
CA PHE A 642 6.42 -55.38 -16.21
C PHE A 642 6.54 -56.77 -16.81
N ALA A 643 5.92 -57.74 -16.13
CA ALA A 643 5.71 -59.08 -16.66
C ALA A 643 4.44 -59.10 -17.52
N PHE A 644 4.53 -59.72 -18.71
CA PHE A 644 3.43 -59.81 -19.65
C PHE A 644 3.20 -61.26 -20.10
N ARG A 645 1.93 -61.67 -20.16
CA ARG A 645 1.49 -62.89 -20.82
C ARG A 645 1.09 -62.58 -22.25
N GLU A 646 1.82 -63.10 -23.22
CA GLU A 646 1.40 -63.04 -24.63
C GLU A 646 0.10 -63.83 -24.79
N LEU A 647 -0.96 -63.21 -25.29
CA LEU A 647 -2.26 -63.87 -25.44
C LEU A 647 -2.41 -64.47 -26.83
N ASP A 648 -2.06 -63.70 -27.85
CA ASP A 648 -2.16 -64.11 -29.26
C ASP A 648 -1.45 -63.10 -30.18
N ARG A 649 -1.36 -63.45 -31.46
CA ARG A 649 -1.18 -62.52 -32.57
C ARG A 649 -2.52 -62.38 -33.28
N VAL A 650 -3.01 -61.16 -33.43
CA VAL A 650 -4.36 -60.93 -33.99
C VAL A 650 -4.31 -60.02 -35.19
N ARG A 651 -5.13 -60.33 -36.20
CA ARG A 651 -5.48 -59.40 -37.27
C ARG A 651 -6.86 -58.84 -36.96
N VAL A 652 -6.90 -57.55 -36.64
CA VAL A 652 -8.14 -56.83 -36.34
C VAL A 652 -8.62 -56.08 -37.58
N LYS A 653 -9.93 -56.02 -37.77
CA LYS A 653 -10.58 -55.44 -38.96
C LYS A 653 -9.97 -54.10 -39.39
N GLY A 654 -9.34 -54.06 -40.57
CA GLY A 654 -8.72 -52.85 -41.13
C GLY A 654 -7.22 -52.70 -40.85
N LYS A 655 -6.56 -53.72 -40.31
CA LYS A 655 -5.10 -53.85 -40.26
C LYS A 655 -4.68 -55.23 -40.75
N ASP A 656 -3.95 -55.29 -41.85
CA ASP A 656 -3.53 -56.56 -42.47
C ASP A 656 -2.32 -57.18 -41.75
N GLU A 657 -1.52 -56.35 -41.06
CA GLU A 657 -0.39 -56.81 -40.26
C GLU A 657 -0.86 -57.37 -38.90
N PRO A 658 -0.43 -58.60 -38.54
CA PRO A 658 -0.75 -59.17 -37.25
C PRO A 658 -0.04 -58.40 -36.12
N VAL A 659 -0.78 -58.11 -35.05
CA VAL A 659 -0.25 -57.40 -33.88
C VAL A 659 -0.25 -58.33 -32.68
N GLY A 660 0.86 -58.34 -31.92
CA GLY A 660 0.93 -59.05 -30.65
C GLY A 660 0.03 -58.39 -29.60
N ILE A 661 -0.75 -59.21 -28.89
CA ILE A 661 -1.57 -58.76 -27.76
C ILE A 661 -1.13 -59.45 -26.48
N TYR A 662 -1.09 -58.68 -25.39
CA TYR A 662 -0.50 -59.13 -24.14
C TYR A 662 -1.38 -58.77 -22.95
N GLU A 663 -1.39 -59.61 -21.92
CA GLU A 663 -1.99 -59.31 -20.62
C GLU A 663 -0.88 -58.87 -19.65
N PRO A 664 -0.98 -57.69 -19.01
CA PRO A 664 -0.05 -57.28 -17.97
C PRO A 664 -0.34 -58.04 -16.68
N LEU A 665 0.69 -58.67 -16.10
CA LEU A 665 0.58 -59.45 -14.85
C LEU A 665 0.94 -58.63 -13.60
N GLY A 666 1.69 -57.54 -13.79
CA GLY A 666 2.16 -56.68 -12.72
C GLY A 666 3.61 -56.22 -12.94
N GLN A 667 4.09 -55.36 -12.05
CA GLN A 667 5.48 -54.91 -12.07
C GLN A 667 6.44 -56.07 -11.79
N GLU A 668 7.62 -56.03 -12.40
CA GLU A 668 8.66 -57.03 -12.21
C GLU A 668 9.05 -57.13 -10.72
N GLY A 669 9.09 -58.36 -10.19
CA GLY A 669 9.31 -58.63 -8.76
C GLY A 669 8.05 -58.64 -7.89
N GLN A 670 6.90 -58.17 -8.39
CA GLN A 670 5.60 -58.25 -7.69
C GLN A 670 4.69 -59.36 -8.25
N ALA A 671 4.98 -59.88 -9.44
CA ALA A 671 4.25 -61.00 -10.02
C ALA A 671 4.45 -62.29 -9.18
N PRO A 672 3.37 -63.03 -8.84
CA PRO A 672 3.47 -64.29 -8.10
C PRO A 672 4.36 -65.31 -8.82
N ARG A 673 5.19 -66.05 -8.07
CA ARG A 673 6.15 -67.01 -8.65
C ARG A 673 5.47 -68.12 -9.46
N ASP A 674 4.29 -68.56 -9.02
CA ASP A 674 3.44 -69.53 -9.71
C ASP A 674 2.98 -69.01 -11.09
N GLU A 675 2.65 -67.72 -11.21
CA GLU A 675 2.28 -67.12 -12.50
C GLU A 675 3.46 -67.00 -13.47
N LEU A 676 4.68 -66.77 -12.96
CA LEU A 676 5.88 -66.70 -13.77
C LEU A 676 6.31 -68.09 -14.30
N GLU A 677 6.12 -69.15 -13.52
CA GLU A 677 6.35 -70.52 -13.95
C GLU A 677 5.31 -70.97 -14.99
N GLU A 678 4.04 -70.69 -14.74
CA GLU A 678 2.94 -70.88 -15.69
C GLU A 678 3.22 -70.16 -17.03
N LEU A 679 3.71 -68.92 -16.97
CA LEU A 679 4.03 -68.11 -18.14
C LEU A 679 5.12 -68.76 -19.02
N LYS A 680 6.14 -69.37 -18.43
CA LYS A 680 7.20 -70.07 -19.19
C LYS A 680 6.64 -71.26 -19.96
N LEU A 681 5.79 -72.07 -19.33
CA LEU A 681 5.12 -73.20 -19.97
C LEU A 681 4.18 -72.75 -21.08
N TRP A 682 3.45 -71.66 -20.84
CA TRP A 682 2.56 -71.05 -21.83
C TRP A 682 3.31 -70.54 -23.07
N GLN A 683 4.45 -69.87 -22.90
CA GLN A 683 5.28 -69.42 -24.02
C GLN A 683 5.79 -70.60 -24.88
N GLN A 684 6.11 -71.73 -24.25
CA GLN A 684 6.48 -72.93 -24.98
C GLN A 684 5.28 -73.52 -25.74
N ALA A 685 4.11 -73.58 -25.11
CA ALA A 685 2.88 -74.05 -25.76
C ALA A 685 2.51 -73.20 -26.99
N LEU A 686 2.62 -71.87 -26.89
CA LEU A 686 2.41 -70.96 -28.02
C LEU A 686 3.41 -71.18 -29.17
N ARG A 687 4.68 -71.48 -28.85
CA ARG A 687 5.69 -71.77 -29.87
C ARG A 687 5.35 -73.03 -30.65
N VAL A 688 4.96 -74.09 -29.94
CA VAL A 688 4.57 -75.39 -30.52
C VAL A 688 3.26 -75.26 -31.33
N TYR A 689 2.29 -74.50 -30.82
CA TYR A 689 1.06 -74.18 -31.54
C TYR A 689 1.34 -73.46 -32.88
N ARG A 690 2.27 -72.50 -32.90
CA ARG A 690 2.64 -71.77 -34.13
C ARG A 690 3.43 -72.61 -35.12
N THR A 691 4.13 -73.66 -34.68
CA THR A 691 4.76 -74.64 -35.57
C THR A 691 3.80 -75.73 -36.06
N GLN A 692 2.50 -75.62 -35.74
CA GLN A 692 1.44 -76.56 -36.13
C GLN A 692 1.61 -77.98 -35.58
N ASP A 693 2.39 -78.18 -34.51
CA ASP A 693 2.49 -79.46 -33.81
C ASP A 693 1.34 -79.58 -32.81
N TRP A 694 0.19 -80.00 -33.33
CA TRP A 694 -1.06 -80.01 -32.58
C TRP A 694 -1.06 -81.02 -31.44
N ASP A 695 -0.35 -82.14 -31.57
CA ASP A 695 -0.32 -83.19 -30.54
C ASP A 695 0.49 -82.72 -29.34
N GLN A 696 1.67 -82.14 -29.59
CA GLN A 696 2.48 -81.56 -28.52
C GLN A 696 1.78 -80.36 -27.88
N ALA A 697 1.13 -79.49 -28.67
CA ALA A 697 0.39 -78.34 -28.14
C ALA A 697 -0.76 -78.78 -27.21
N GLU A 698 -1.55 -79.79 -27.57
CA GLU A 698 -2.64 -80.32 -26.73
C GLU A 698 -2.11 -80.87 -25.39
N VAL A 699 -1.00 -81.62 -25.41
CA VAL A 699 -0.37 -82.12 -24.17
C VAL A 699 0.07 -80.97 -23.27
N MET A 700 0.67 -79.91 -23.84
CA MET A 700 1.09 -78.74 -23.07
C MET A 700 -0.11 -77.96 -22.51
N LEU A 701 -1.20 -77.81 -23.27
CA LEU A 701 -2.44 -77.17 -22.81
C LEU A 701 -3.12 -77.96 -21.68
N LEU A 702 -3.13 -79.30 -21.75
CA LEU A 702 -3.65 -80.14 -20.67
C LEU A 702 -2.85 -79.96 -19.38
N ASN A 703 -1.51 -79.89 -19.48
CA ASN A 703 -0.65 -79.64 -18.33
C ASN A 703 -0.89 -78.24 -17.73
N LEU A 704 -0.97 -77.20 -18.58
CA LEU A 704 -1.29 -75.84 -18.14
C LEU A 704 -2.66 -75.76 -17.45
N THR A 705 -3.67 -76.42 -18.00
CA THR A 705 -5.03 -76.46 -17.44
C THR A 705 -5.06 -77.16 -16.06
N ARG A 706 -4.23 -78.18 -15.85
CA ARG A 706 -4.08 -78.85 -14.55
C ARG A 706 -3.38 -77.98 -13.50
N ILE A 707 -2.41 -77.16 -13.91
CA ILE A 707 -1.71 -76.23 -13.02
C ILE A 707 -2.66 -75.11 -12.59
N LYS A 708 -3.27 -74.43 -13.57
CA LYS A 708 -4.18 -73.31 -13.33
C LYS A 708 -5.20 -73.24 -14.49
N PRO A 709 -6.47 -73.61 -14.25
CA PRO A 709 -7.48 -73.57 -15.32
C PRO A 709 -7.73 -72.12 -15.74
N ARG A 710 -7.58 -71.84 -17.03
CA ARG A 710 -7.88 -70.54 -17.65
C ARG A 710 -8.67 -70.74 -18.93
N TYR A 711 -9.60 -69.81 -19.20
CA TYR A 711 -10.35 -69.79 -20.45
C TYR A 711 -9.43 -69.70 -21.68
N LEU A 712 -8.29 -69.01 -21.55
CA LEU A 712 -7.29 -68.92 -22.61
C LEU A 712 -6.81 -70.31 -23.10
N TYR A 713 -6.61 -71.27 -22.20
CA TYR A 713 -6.12 -72.60 -22.57
C TYR A 713 -7.22 -73.43 -23.24
N GLU A 714 -8.45 -73.31 -22.76
CA GLU A 714 -9.62 -73.91 -23.38
C GLU A 714 -9.84 -73.37 -24.81
N LEU A 715 -9.75 -72.05 -24.99
CA LEU A 715 -9.85 -71.39 -26.29
C LEU A 715 -8.84 -71.96 -27.29
N TYR A 716 -7.57 -72.09 -26.89
CA TYR A 716 -6.55 -72.66 -27.77
C TYR A 716 -6.78 -74.15 -28.05
N GLY A 717 -7.32 -74.92 -27.09
CA GLY A 717 -7.74 -76.30 -27.33
C GLY A 717 -8.86 -76.39 -28.38
N GLN A 718 -9.88 -75.53 -28.30
CA GLN A 718 -10.95 -75.44 -29.30
C GLN A 718 -10.41 -75.02 -30.67
N ARG A 719 -9.45 -74.07 -30.71
CA ARG A 719 -8.80 -73.65 -31.95
C ARG A 719 -7.98 -74.75 -32.58
N ILE A 720 -7.24 -75.55 -31.82
CA ILE A 720 -6.52 -76.71 -32.35
C ILE A 720 -7.51 -77.70 -32.99
N GLN A 721 -8.64 -77.99 -32.35
CA GLN A 721 -9.67 -78.86 -32.94
C GLN A 721 -10.25 -78.31 -34.25
N HIS A 722 -10.39 -76.98 -34.35
CA HIS A 722 -10.83 -76.30 -35.56
C HIS A 722 -9.75 -76.35 -36.66
N LEU A 723 -8.52 -75.97 -36.35
CA LEU A 723 -7.38 -75.93 -37.29
C LEU A 723 -6.95 -77.32 -37.76
N ARG A 724 -7.17 -78.38 -36.96
CA ARG A 724 -7.00 -79.77 -37.42
C ARG A 724 -7.96 -80.13 -38.57
N LYS A 725 -9.16 -79.56 -38.57
CA LYS A 725 -10.17 -79.79 -39.62
C LYS A 725 -9.96 -78.88 -40.83
N ALA A 726 -9.37 -77.70 -40.61
CA ALA A 726 -9.07 -76.70 -41.64
C ALA A 726 -7.64 -76.16 -41.45
N SER A 727 -6.64 -76.90 -41.94
CA SER A 727 -5.23 -76.57 -41.74
C SER A 727 -4.85 -75.27 -42.47
N PRO A 728 -4.13 -74.34 -41.82
CA PRO A 728 -3.87 -73.00 -42.36
C PRO A 728 -2.73 -72.93 -43.39
N GLY A 729 -2.12 -74.05 -43.77
CA GLY A 729 -1.02 -74.12 -44.75
C GLY A 729 0.36 -73.74 -44.18
N ALA A 730 1.42 -73.90 -44.97
CA ALA A 730 2.80 -73.67 -44.52
C ALA A 730 3.15 -72.19 -44.30
N ASP A 731 2.43 -71.26 -44.95
CA ASP A 731 2.65 -69.81 -44.90
C ASP A 731 1.84 -69.12 -43.78
N TRP A 732 1.31 -69.88 -42.82
CA TRP A 732 0.54 -69.32 -41.72
C TRP A 732 1.43 -68.50 -40.78
N ASP A 733 1.09 -67.23 -40.60
CA ASP A 733 1.82 -66.27 -39.77
C ASP A 733 1.51 -66.40 -38.26
N GLY A 734 0.73 -67.42 -37.89
CA GLY A 734 0.34 -67.70 -36.52
C GLY A 734 -0.70 -66.72 -35.96
N ALA A 735 -1.33 -65.91 -36.81
CA ALA A 735 -2.31 -64.91 -36.39
C ALA A 735 -3.76 -65.42 -36.46
N TRP A 736 -4.57 -64.98 -35.51
CA TRP A 736 -6.01 -65.18 -35.51
C TRP A 736 -6.72 -63.95 -36.08
N THR A 737 -7.58 -64.16 -37.09
CA THR A 737 -8.30 -63.06 -37.76
C THR A 737 -9.69 -62.89 -37.17
N PHE A 738 -10.05 -61.65 -36.82
CA PHE A 738 -11.40 -61.29 -36.38
C PHE A 738 -12.14 -60.56 -37.51
N ASP A 739 -13.22 -61.17 -38.02
CA ASP A 739 -14.05 -60.61 -39.09
C ASP A 739 -15.10 -59.60 -38.59
N THR A 740 -15.42 -59.66 -37.30
CA THR A 740 -16.35 -58.75 -36.62
C THR A 740 -15.59 -57.68 -35.83
N LYS A 741 -16.25 -56.53 -35.63
CA LYS A 741 -15.73 -55.46 -34.78
C LYS A 741 -15.61 -55.90 -33.33
#